data_AF-A0A3L8GIP0-F1
#
_entry.id   AF-A0A3L8GIP0-F1
#
_cell.length_a   1.000
_cell.length_b   1.000
_cell.length_c   1.000
_cell.angle_alpha   90.00
_cell.angle_beta   90.00
_cell.angle_gamma   90.00
#
_symmetry.space_group_name_H-M   'P 1'
#
loop_
_entity.id
_entity.type
_entity.pdbx_description
1 polymer ?
#
loop_
_entity_poly.entity_id
_entity_poly.type
_entity_poly.pdbx_seq_one_letter_code
_entity_poly.pdbx_strand_id
1 'polypeptide(L)'
;MKKHSYLLMAGIALTCSLSLSACHSQGEKKPNQPSKHLKSKKVDAKKKSKTSQKKQKGVAGVDYPTDDGFMLSKQSKILSKTDSGIVVEHDGHSHFIFYKDLKGSQFAYLIPEGANLSKPMVTAEASSNHGSGHHYVFNPADIVAEDAQGYTVRHGDHFHYILKSSLGMSVSPSTNMQVQAQHNFVRNVNYTPQGSGISGLDFATSDGFKFDGKEIVGQTKDSILVNHNGHLHPITFNDLRQSGWGEIADYYESQSKGDKKNTPKDALEEEFKAKLDYLAKELGLSTDLIKRIETKDGKLGLEYPHGDHSHVLMLTDFEIGKAIPDPHDLYHARQLEKHKIGMQTLKNMGFDDEVVLDIVRTHMAATDFPSNETNPKAMEKWLASVTKVDLGSRKNPLKRFGLSYLPNLEALGIGFTPIDDMTPVLQFKKLKQLLMTATGVKNYDFLSQMPMLESIDVSQNGLDDLSFLVPYKKLNLVAAADNNLKTLAPLAELPNLQFLVLSNNQISDLSPLASLSKIQEIHIENNKLSNLNALTGKESLKILNLSENKGFDADSLKLPNLEMLTLEKVDLKSLDFIKNNPSLTELTVSHNQLKQLDGIEGHKRLVNLKAESNQLQTIKLPHKQESLKYLNVSKNELKDLEGVNDYQKLETLRAATNKLTSLKLKEANHQVTSLDVSDNNIPLEELKQPQENAIPIVIAQNFPSVREGSAADNGTAEEKAKRATDAESASHEELEHSEDDHHNHEHHHHDEDEHDHDH
;
A
#
# COMPACT_ATOMS: atom_id res chain seq x y z
N MET A 1 -29.70 -12.47 -13.31
CA MET A 1 -30.17 -12.08 -11.96
C MET A 1 -29.02 -11.38 -11.26
N LYS A 2 -29.10 -10.05 -11.06
CA LYS A 2 -28.13 -9.20 -10.34
C LYS A 2 -26.66 -9.44 -10.70
N LYS A 3 -26.06 -8.55 -11.51
CA LYS A 3 -24.73 -7.97 -11.22
C LYS A 3 -24.25 -8.41 -9.83
N HIS A 4 -23.42 -9.45 -9.70
CA HIS A 4 -23.23 -10.26 -8.47
C HIS A 4 -22.69 -9.43 -7.30
N SER A 5 -23.53 -8.61 -6.65
CA SER A 5 -23.27 -7.88 -5.40
C SER A 5 -21.97 -7.04 -5.31
N TYR A 6 -21.24 -6.82 -6.42
CA TYR A 6 -20.12 -5.88 -6.73
C TYR A 6 -18.99 -5.59 -5.75
N LEU A 7 -19.09 -6.02 -4.51
CA LEU A 7 -18.12 -5.83 -3.44
C LEU A 7 -18.46 -6.89 -2.41
N LEU A 8 -19.71 -6.86 -1.96
CA LEU A 8 -20.30 -7.45 -0.75
C LEU A 8 -19.38 -7.62 0.48
N MET A 9 -18.12 -7.17 0.50
CA MET A 9 -17.64 -5.90 1.07
C MET A 9 -16.30 -5.41 0.43
N ALA A 10 -15.91 -5.86 -0.78
CA ALA A 10 -14.52 -6.05 -1.27
C ALA A 10 -13.87 -7.27 -0.57
N GLY A 11 -14.63 -8.38 -0.57
CA GLY A 11 -14.18 -9.70 -0.09
C GLY A 11 -13.96 -9.82 1.42
N ILE A 12 -14.91 -9.41 2.28
CA ILE A 12 -14.66 -9.30 3.75
C ILE A 12 -13.46 -8.38 4.09
N ALA A 13 -12.87 -7.75 3.06
CA ALA A 13 -11.58 -7.11 2.98
C ALA A 13 -10.42 -7.96 3.52
N LEU A 14 -10.21 -9.11 2.87
CA LEU A 14 -8.89 -9.74 2.75
C LEU A 14 -8.27 -10.23 4.08
N THR A 15 -8.98 -11.15 4.72
CA THR A 15 -8.37 -12.44 5.07
C THR A 15 -7.00 -12.38 5.76
N CYS A 16 -6.95 -11.78 6.94
CA CYS A 16 -6.36 -12.40 8.12
C CYS A 16 -5.03 -13.16 7.93
N SER A 17 -4.00 -12.64 8.61
CA SER A 17 -2.74 -13.26 9.09
C SER A 17 -1.59 -13.48 8.09
N LEU A 18 -0.30 -13.57 8.47
CA LEU A 18 0.25 -14.34 9.61
C LEU A 18 1.44 -13.80 10.37
N SER A 19 1.41 -14.25 11.62
CA SER A 19 2.51 -14.48 12.52
C SER A 19 3.63 -15.37 11.97
N LEU A 20 4.83 -14.92 12.26
CA LEU A 20 6.00 -15.76 12.38
C LEU A 20 5.98 -16.65 13.64
N SER A 21 6.68 -17.79 13.55
CA SER A 21 6.94 -18.71 14.65
C SER A 21 8.41 -18.64 15.10
N ALA A 22 8.65 -18.59 16.42
CA ALA A 22 9.91 -19.00 17.02
C ALA A 22 9.68 -20.24 17.90
N CYS A 23 10.41 -21.31 17.59
CA CYS A 23 10.62 -22.43 18.51
C CYS A 23 11.59 -22.01 19.62
N HIS A 24 11.23 -22.26 20.89
CA HIS A 24 12.19 -22.53 21.95
C HIS A 24 11.89 -23.88 22.58
N SER A 25 12.94 -24.68 22.68
CA SER A 25 12.99 -26.02 23.24
C SER A 25 12.74 -26.04 24.75
N GLN A 26 11.86 -26.91 25.23
CA GLN A 26 11.99 -27.51 26.55
C GLN A 26 11.80 -29.03 26.46
N GLY A 27 12.72 -29.72 27.11
CA GLY A 27 12.95 -31.15 26.96
C GLY A 27 12.00 -32.03 27.76
N GLU A 28 11.71 -33.19 27.18
CA GLU A 28 11.14 -34.31 27.90
C GLU A 28 12.23 -35.17 28.53
N LYS A 29 12.11 -35.33 29.85
CA LYS A 29 12.75 -36.38 30.65
C LYS A 29 12.13 -37.73 30.32
N LYS A 30 12.96 -38.78 30.19
CA LYS A 30 12.71 -40.15 30.69
C LYS A 30 14.06 -40.92 30.81
N PRO A 31 14.16 -42.01 31.59
CA PRO A 31 15.19 -42.16 32.63
C PRO A 31 16.30 -43.20 32.35
N ASN A 32 17.37 -43.12 33.16
CA ASN A 32 18.22 -44.21 33.68
C ASN A 32 18.91 -45.20 32.72
N GLN A 33 20.23 -45.05 32.52
CA GLN A 33 21.33 -45.90 33.09
C GLN A 33 22.66 -45.81 32.29
N PRO A 34 23.82 -46.16 32.88
CA PRO A 34 25.09 -45.48 32.61
C PRO A 34 26.19 -46.30 31.90
N SER A 35 27.28 -45.57 31.59
CA SER A 35 28.68 -46.04 31.42
C SER A 35 29.03 -46.54 30.00
N LYS A 36 30.21 -46.31 29.40
CA LYS A 36 31.57 -46.03 29.88
C LYS A 36 32.43 -45.51 28.71
N HIS A 37 33.43 -44.71 29.05
CA HIS A 37 34.70 -44.42 28.36
C HIS A 37 35.01 -45.05 26.97
N LEU A 38 35.54 -44.23 26.05
CA LEU A 38 36.97 -44.31 25.65
C LEU A 38 37.39 -43.12 24.75
N LYS A 39 38.63 -42.68 24.98
CA LYS A 39 39.33 -41.54 24.36
C LYS A 39 39.96 -41.95 23.02
N SER A 40 40.06 -41.03 22.05
CA SER A 40 41.37 -40.61 21.49
C SER A 40 41.28 -39.46 20.48
N LYS A 41 41.95 -38.35 20.87
CA LYS A 41 42.59 -37.26 20.11
C LYS A 41 42.65 -37.35 18.57
N LYS A 42 42.45 -36.21 17.89
CA LYS A 42 43.55 -35.49 17.20
C LYS A 42 43.19 -34.11 16.64
N VAL A 43 44.10 -33.17 16.93
CA VAL A 43 44.58 -31.99 16.18
C VAL A 43 43.76 -30.69 16.25
N ASP A 44 44.36 -29.76 16.99
CA ASP A 44 44.11 -28.33 17.06
C ASP A 44 44.28 -27.63 15.70
N ALA A 45 43.26 -26.88 15.30
CA ALA A 45 43.38 -25.76 14.37
C ALA A 45 42.91 -24.48 15.08
N LYS A 46 43.80 -23.49 15.11
CA LYS A 46 43.63 -22.18 15.74
C LYS A 46 42.29 -21.52 15.37
N LYS A 47 41.55 -21.12 16.40
CA LYS A 47 40.47 -20.12 16.37
C LYS A 47 40.90 -18.89 15.57
N LYS A 48 40.21 -18.60 14.47
CA LYS A 48 39.91 -17.22 14.06
C LYS A 48 38.52 -16.88 14.58
N SER A 49 38.49 -15.82 15.37
CA SER A 49 37.33 -15.15 15.95
C SER A 49 36.21 -14.94 14.92
N LYS A 50 35.04 -15.56 15.15
CA LYS A 50 33.76 -15.02 14.69
C LYS A 50 33.29 -14.05 15.77
N THR A 51 33.40 -12.76 15.49
CA THR A 51 32.73 -11.69 16.21
C THR A 51 31.22 -11.94 16.09
N SER A 52 30.60 -12.31 17.20
CA SER A 52 29.15 -12.31 17.34
C SER A 52 28.68 -10.85 17.31
N GLN A 53 27.87 -10.47 16.32
CA GLN A 53 27.17 -9.19 16.33
C GLN A 53 26.28 -9.15 17.58
N LYS A 54 26.60 -8.21 18.48
CA LYS A 54 25.68 -7.75 19.53
C LYS A 54 24.46 -7.14 18.84
N LYS A 55 23.25 -7.39 19.34
CA LYS A 55 22.06 -6.59 19.03
C LYS A 55 22.42 -5.10 19.23
N GLN A 56 22.37 -4.30 18.15
CA GLN A 56 22.49 -2.86 18.24
C GLN A 56 21.32 -2.28 19.06
N LYS A 57 21.59 -1.24 19.85
CA LYS A 57 20.60 -0.47 20.61
C LYS A 57 20.32 0.80 19.80
N GLY A 58 19.12 0.96 19.26
CA GLY A 58 18.69 2.12 18.45
C GLY A 58 17.43 1.79 17.64
N VAL A 59 16.87 2.77 16.93
CA VAL A 59 15.70 2.64 16.05
C VAL A 59 16.16 2.55 14.58
N ALA A 60 15.75 1.50 13.87
CA ALA A 60 16.00 1.35 12.44
C ALA A 60 15.32 2.46 11.62
N GLY A 61 16.03 3.01 10.65
CA GLY A 61 15.59 4.18 9.89
C GLY A 61 15.76 5.50 10.63
N VAL A 62 16.30 5.54 11.85
CA VAL A 62 16.55 6.78 12.64
C VAL A 62 17.98 6.82 13.18
N ASP A 63 18.43 5.75 13.83
CA ASP A 63 19.78 5.63 14.42
C ASP A 63 20.72 4.79 13.54
N TYR A 64 20.18 3.96 12.64
CA TYR A 64 20.91 3.15 11.66
C TYR A 64 19.99 2.77 10.49
N PRO A 65 20.52 2.46 9.28
CA PRO A 65 19.71 2.13 8.11
C PRO A 65 18.81 0.92 8.32
N THR A 66 17.62 0.96 7.72
CA THR A 66 16.69 -0.16 7.66
C THR A 66 17.18 -1.28 6.73
N ASP A 67 16.52 -2.44 6.81
CA ASP A 67 16.80 -3.60 5.95
C ASP A 67 16.58 -3.30 4.43
N ASP A 68 15.78 -2.29 4.09
CA ASP A 68 15.59 -1.81 2.72
C ASP A 68 16.41 -0.53 2.40
N GLY A 69 17.40 -0.20 3.23
CA GLY A 69 18.37 0.87 2.98
C GLY A 69 17.92 2.27 3.38
N PHE A 70 16.68 2.45 3.83
CA PHE A 70 16.15 3.72 4.28
C PHE A 70 16.84 4.20 5.57
N MET A 71 17.26 5.46 5.58
CA MET A 71 17.72 6.15 6.78
C MET A 71 17.17 7.57 6.78
N LEU A 72 16.47 7.94 7.85
CA LEU A 72 15.96 9.29 8.02
C LEU A 72 17.14 10.26 8.10
N SER A 73 17.20 11.17 7.13
CA SER A 73 18.17 12.26 7.06
C SER A 73 17.43 13.58 6.98
N LYS A 74 18.17 14.70 7.02
CA LYS A 74 17.58 16.03 6.83
C LYS A 74 17.04 16.22 5.40
N GLN A 75 17.45 15.39 4.46
CA GLN A 75 17.05 15.40 3.05
C GLN A 75 15.91 14.41 2.75
N SER A 76 15.51 13.56 3.70
CA SER A 76 14.40 12.64 3.52
C SER A 76 13.09 13.40 3.34
N LYS A 77 12.33 13.05 2.30
CA LYS A 77 11.09 13.72 1.95
C LYS A 77 9.94 13.22 2.83
N ILE A 78 9.54 14.01 3.82
CA ILE A 78 8.37 13.72 4.64
C ILE A 78 7.11 13.97 3.81
N LEU A 79 6.35 12.91 3.54
CA LEU A 79 5.12 12.95 2.74
C LEU A 79 3.91 13.44 3.52
N SER A 80 3.81 13.10 4.82
CA SER A 80 2.75 13.59 5.70
C SER A 80 3.10 13.41 7.18
N LYS A 81 2.33 14.05 8.06
CA LYS A 81 2.40 13.90 9.52
C LYS A 81 1.04 13.44 10.05
N THR A 82 0.99 12.27 10.64
CA THR A 82 -0.22 11.69 11.21
C THR A 82 -0.36 12.02 12.69
N ASP A 83 -1.41 11.51 13.34
CA ASP A 83 -1.64 11.65 14.78
C ASP A 83 -0.61 10.89 15.66
N SER A 84 0.21 10.02 15.06
CA SER A 84 1.09 9.09 15.78
C SER A 84 2.52 8.97 15.22
N GLY A 85 2.78 9.49 14.03
CA GLY A 85 4.11 9.48 13.41
C GLY A 85 4.18 10.25 12.09
N ILE A 86 5.30 10.16 11.41
CA ILE A 86 5.56 10.80 10.11
C ILE A 86 5.62 9.75 9.00
N VAL A 87 5.14 10.10 7.82
CA VAL A 87 5.29 9.31 6.59
C VAL A 87 6.43 9.90 5.77
N VAL A 88 7.34 9.09 5.26
CA VAL A 88 8.57 9.54 4.59
C VAL A 88 8.77 8.77 3.29
N GLU A 89 8.98 9.43 2.16
CA GLU A 89 9.23 8.77 0.88
C GLU A 89 10.62 8.17 0.81
N HIS A 90 10.72 6.99 0.21
CA HIS A 90 11.95 6.32 -0.14
C HIS A 90 11.72 5.45 -1.38
N ASP A 91 12.53 5.61 -2.43
CA ASP A 91 12.53 4.75 -3.62
C ASP A 91 11.13 4.36 -4.17
N GLY A 92 10.27 5.36 -4.37
CA GLY A 92 8.94 5.18 -4.98
C GLY A 92 7.89 4.54 -4.07
N HIS A 93 8.17 4.42 -2.78
CA HIS A 93 7.23 3.98 -1.74
C HIS A 93 7.40 4.80 -0.46
N SER A 94 6.58 4.56 0.55
CA SER A 94 6.57 5.39 1.77
C SER A 94 6.91 4.57 3.00
N HIS A 95 7.77 5.10 3.86
CA HIS A 95 8.10 4.66 5.21
C HIS A 95 7.26 5.38 6.26
N PHE A 96 7.15 4.80 7.45
CA PHE A 96 6.47 5.42 8.59
C PHE A 96 7.36 5.37 9.85
N ILE A 97 7.48 6.49 10.55
CA ILE A 97 8.27 6.60 11.79
C ILE A 97 7.39 7.17 12.90
N PHE A 98 7.24 6.44 14.01
CA PHE A 98 6.44 6.91 15.14
C PHE A 98 7.11 8.07 15.88
N TYR A 99 6.32 9.01 16.40
CA TYR A 99 6.85 10.14 17.18
C TYR A 99 7.60 9.69 18.44
N LYS A 100 7.20 8.58 19.06
CA LYS A 100 7.91 8.03 20.22
C LYS A 100 9.34 7.56 19.87
N ASP A 101 9.57 7.15 18.62
CA ASP A 101 10.85 6.61 18.15
C ASP A 101 11.80 7.72 17.68
N LEU A 102 11.26 8.93 17.46
CA LEU A 102 12.03 10.16 17.26
C LEU A 102 12.43 10.82 18.59
N LYS A 103 11.82 10.40 19.71
CA LYS A 103 12.03 11.03 21.02
C LYS A 103 13.43 10.72 21.56
N GLY A 104 14.27 11.75 21.63
CA GLY A 104 15.64 11.63 22.11
C GLY A 104 16.67 11.38 21.00
N SER A 105 16.26 11.34 19.72
CA SER A 105 17.15 11.40 18.56
C SER A 105 17.35 12.84 18.09
N GLN A 106 18.28 13.05 17.15
CA GLN A 106 18.49 14.35 16.49
C GLN A 106 17.26 14.84 15.70
N PHE A 107 16.27 13.97 15.46
CA PHE A 107 15.04 14.26 14.74
C PHE A 107 13.84 14.51 15.66
N ALA A 108 14.05 14.64 16.98
CA ALA A 108 12.98 14.88 17.96
C ALA A 108 12.15 16.14 17.67
N TYR A 109 12.70 17.11 16.93
CA TYR A 109 12.00 18.33 16.51
C TYR A 109 10.86 18.06 15.50
N LEU A 110 10.80 16.87 14.90
CA LEU A 110 9.70 16.47 14.01
C LEU A 110 8.43 16.07 14.78
N ILE A 111 8.51 15.94 16.11
CA ILE A 111 7.38 15.63 17.00
C ILE A 111 6.55 16.90 17.25
N PRO A 112 5.26 16.95 16.85
CA PRO A 112 4.42 18.12 17.09
C PRO A 112 4.04 18.26 18.57
N GLU A 113 3.79 19.50 19.00
CA GLU A 113 3.43 19.82 20.38
C GLU A 113 2.07 19.19 20.75
N GLY A 114 2.03 18.36 21.80
CA GLY A 114 0.84 17.59 22.18
C GLY A 114 0.68 16.22 21.51
N ALA A 115 1.64 15.76 20.70
CA ALA A 115 1.63 14.44 20.07
C ALA A 115 1.43 13.30 21.09
N ASN A 116 0.60 12.32 20.73
CA ASN A 116 0.32 11.18 21.61
C ASN A 116 1.45 10.14 21.57
N LEU A 117 2.38 10.23 22.53
CA LEU A 117 3.51 9.31 22.68
C LEU A 117 3.16 7.96 23.33
N SER A 118 1.88 7.72 23.64
CA SER A 118 1.41 6.59 24.46
C SER A 118 0.57 5.54 23.71
N LYS A 119 0.34 5.69 22.39
CA LYS A 119 -0.25 4.61 21.58
C LYS A 119 0.67 3.38 21.60
N PRO A 120 0.19 2.20 21.99
CA PRO A 120 1.05 1.04 22.14
C PRO A 120 1.54 0.54 20.78
N MET A 121 2.83 0.18 20.71
CA MET A 121 3.26 -0.86 19.78
C MET A 121 2.60 -2.15 20.27
N VAL A 122 1.87 -2.87 19.42
CA VAL A 122 1.71 -4.30 19.65
C VAL A 122 3.12 -4.88 19.55
N THR A 123 3.72 -5.18 20.69
CA THR A 123 4.99 -5.91 20.75
C THR A 123 4.67 -7.37 20.50
N ALA A 124 4.51 -7.74 19.24
CA ALA A 124 4.72 -9.12 18.85
C ALA A 124 6.21 -9.42 19.10
N GLU A 125 6.49 -10.45 19.90
CA GLU A 125 7.87 -10.92 20.07
C GLU A 125 8.46 -11.23 18.69
N ALA A 126 9.66 -10.68 18.48
CA ALA A 126 10.37 -10.71 17.21
C ALA A 126 10.40 -12.12 16.64
N SER A 127 10.02 -12.21 15.38
CA SER A 127 10.59 -13.26 14.57
C SER A 127 11.30 -12.68 13.38
N SER A 128 12.53 -13.15 13.27
CA SER A 128 13.46 -12.84 12.22
C SER A 128 13.09 -13.61 10.95
N ASN A 129 12.24 -13.04 10.09
CA ASN A 129 12.28 -13.33 8.66
C ASN A 129 12.75 -12.07 7.94
N HIS A 130 14.07 -11.95 7.74
CA HIS A 130 14.63 -10.95 6.83
C HIS A 130 14.31 -11.38 5.40
N GLY A 131 13.35 -10.71 4.78
CA GLY A 131 13.20 -10.69 3.33
C GLY A 131 13.90 -9.45 2.79
N SER A 132 15.13 -9.60 2.27
CA SER A 132 15.83 -8.49 1.63
C SER A 132 15.23 -8.24 0.24
N GLY A 133 14.37 -7.22 0.13
CA GLY A 133 14.35 -6.41 -1.08
C GLY A 133 13.16 -5.48 -1.21
N HIS A 134 13.44 -4.37 -1.88
CA HIS A 134 12.95 -3.01 -1.67
C HIS A 134 11.56 -2.69 -2.27
N HIS A 135 10.70 -3.69 -2.47
CA HIS A 135 9.33 -3.45 -2.91
C HIS A 135 8.39 -4.30 -2.06
N TYR A 136 7.81 -3.64 -1.07
CA TYR A 136 6.77 -4.21 -0.23
C TYR A 136 5.49 -4.43 -1.08
N VAL A 137 5.07 -5.68 -1.21
CA VAL A 137 3.76 -6.04 -1.78
C VAL A 137 2.74 -5.96 -0.66
N PHE A 138 1.72 -5.12 -0.82
CA PHE A 138 0.73 -4.85 0.22
C PHE A 138 0.13 -6.15 0.77
N ASN A 139 0.50 -6.46 2.01
CA ASN A 139 0.02 -7.58 2.78
C ASN A 139 -0.76 -7.02 3.99
N PRO A 140 -2.09 -7.21 4.04
CA PRO A 140 -2.90 -6.71 5.14
C PRO A 140 -2.46 -7.20 6.54
N ALA A 141 -1.72 -8.31 6.63
CA ALA A 141 -1.20 -8.84 7.89
C ALA A 141 -0.08 -7.99 8.52
N ASP A 142 0.58 -7.14 7.72
CA ASP A 142 1.65 -6.27 8.21
C ASP A 142 1.09 -4.97 8.80
N ILE A 143 -0.23 -4.69 8.70
CA ILE A 143 -0.85 -3.46 9.21
C ILE A 143 -0.71 -3.36 10.73
N VAL A 144 -0.01 -2.33 11.21
CA VAL A 144 0.16 -2.02 12.64
C VAL A 144 -0.58 -0.76 13.07
N ALA A 145 -0.99 0.08 12.12
CA ALA A 145 -1.89 1.20 12.34
C ALA A 145 -2.64 1.55 11.05
N GLU A 146 -3.81 2.16 11.18
CA GLU A 146 -4.64 2.62 10.06
C GLU A 146 -5.18 4.01 10.38
N ASP A 147 -5.22 4.87 9.37
CA ASP A 147 -5.91 6.15 9.45
C ASP A 147 -6.82 6.38 8.22
N ALA A 148 -7.28 7.61 8.03
CA ALA A 148 -8.20 7.96 6.96
C ALA A 148 -7.60 7.78 5.55
N GLN A 149 -6.29 7.93 5.39
CA GLN A 149 -5.63 7.99 4.08
C GLN A 149 -4.90 6.68 3.71
N GLY A 150 -4.42 5.92 4.71
CA GLY A 150 -3.60 4.75 4.43
C GLY A 150 -3.47 3.76 5.58
N TYR A 151 -2.62 2.77 5.35
CA TYR A 151 -2.25 1.74 6.30
C TYR A 151 -0.76 1.86 6.62
N THR A 152 -0.41 1.96 7.90
CA THR A 152 0.97 1.78 8.36
C THR A 152 1.22 0.30 8.53
N VAL A 153 2.19 -0.23 7.80
CA VAL A 153 2.50 -1.66 7.74
C VAL A 153 3.93 -1.92 8.18
N ARG A 154 4.21 -2.99 8.91
CA ARG A 154 5.56 -3.36 9.37
C ARG A 154 6.28 -4.19 8.30
N HIS A 155 7.51 -3.83 7.99
CA HIS A 155 8.32 -4.55 7.02
C HIS A 155 9.76 -4.66 7.54
N GLY A 156 10.23 -5.89 7.78
CA GLY A 156 11.55 -6.12 8.38
C GLY A 156 11.73 -5.41 9.74
N ASP A 157 12.70 -4.52 9.82
CA ASP A 157 13.02 -3.71 11.00
C ASP A 157 12.29 -2.35 11.07
N HIS A 158 11.52 -1.99 10.04
CA HIS A 158 10.88 -0.67 9.87
C HIS A 158 9.40 -0.79 9.52
N PHE A 159 8.80 0.33 9.08
CA PHE A 159 7.39 0.40 8.69
C PHE A 159 7.23 1.15 7.37
N HIS A 160 6.29 0.70 6.53
CA HIS A 160 5.81 1.41 5.35
C HIS A 160 4.44 2.05 5.57
N TYR A 161 4.03 2.95 4.67
CA TYR A 161 2.72 3.58 4.67
C TYR A 161 2.07 3.48 3.29
N ILE A 162 0.90 2.83 3.22
CA ILE A 162 0.27 2.45 1.96
C ILE A 162 -1.05 3.18 1.80
N LEU A 163 -1.18 3.97 0.73
CA LEU A 163 -2.39 4.74 0.47
C LEU A 163 -3.54 3.84 0.03
N LYS A 164 -4.73 4.08 0.58
CA LYS A 164 -5.94 3.33 0.19
C LYS A 164 -6.31 3.55 -1.28
N SER A 165 -5.97 4.71 -1.84
CA SER A 165 -6.20 5.09 -3.23
C SER A 165 -5.32 4.33 -4.23
N SER A 166 -4.13 3.85 -3.83
CA SER A 166 -3.20 3.14 -4.71
C SER A 166 -3.57 1.67 -4.98
N LEU A 167 -4.73 1.20 -4.47
CA LEU A 167 -5.18 -0.19 -4.56
C LEU A 167 -6.20 -0.50 -5.71
N GLY A 168 -6.64 0.51 -6.48
CA GLY A 168 -7.26 0.42 -7.83
C GLY A 168 -8.56 -0.40 -8.08
N MET A 169 -9.69 0.29 -8.39
CA MET A 169 -10.87 -0.23 -9.11
C MET A 169 -11.12 0.57 -10.40
N SER A 170 -11.38 -0.10 -11.52
CA SER A 170 -11.89 0.50 -12.77
C SER A 170 -13.41 0.70 -12.71
N VAL A 171 -13.90 1.92 -12.91
CA VAL A 171 -15.35 2.22 -12.96
C VAL A 171 -15.68 3.04 -14.22
N SER A 172 -16.62 2.55 -15.02
CA SER A 172 -17.22 3.30 -16.14
C SER A 172 -18.40 4.17 -15.63
N PRO A 173 -18.56 5.43 -16.09
CA PRO A 173 -19.55 6.33 -15.52
C PRO A 173 -20.96 6.15 -16.11
N SER A 174 -21.97 6.27 -15.24
CA SER A 174 -23.38 6.49 -15.62
C SER A 174 -23.88 7.78 -14.96
N THR A 175 -24.67 8.53 -15.73
CA THR A 175 -25.08 9.94 -15.56
C THR A 175 -26.28 10.13 -14.65
N ASN A 176 -26.29 11.20 -13.84
CA ASN A 176 -27.30 12.27 -13.92
C ASN A 176 -26.97 13.52 -13.08
N MET A 177 -27.43 14.67 -13.59
CA MET A 177 -26.94 16.04 -13.41
C MET A 177 -27.48 16.81 -12.19
N GLN A 178 -26.69 17.78 -11.73
CA GLN A 178 -27.18 19.13 -11.38
C GLN A 178 -26.33 20.20 -12.07
N VAL A 179 -26.99 21.26 -12.50
CA VAL A 179 -26.57 22.23 -13.52
C VAL A 179 -25.80 23.40 -12.89
N GLN A 180 -24.51 23.50 -13.20
CA GLN A 180 -23.80 24.77 -13.42
C GLN A 180 -22.95 24.59 -14.68
N ALA A 181 -22.87 25.62 -15.52
CA ALA A 181 -22.34 25.54 -16.88
C ALA A 181 -20.83 25.19 -16.91
N GLN A 182 -20.50 23.90 -16.80
CA GLN A 182 -19.16 23.39 -17.10
C GLN A 182 -19.05 23.18 -18.62
N HIS A 183 -18.08 23.86 -19.24
CA HIS A 183 -17.67 23.52 -20.59
C HIS A 183 -16.92 22.18 -20.56
N ASN A 184 -17.51 21.16 -21.17
CA ASN A 184 -16.86 19.86 -21.33
C ASN A 184 -15.88 19.93 -22.50
N PHE A 185 -14.60 20.09 -22.19
CA PHE A 185 -13.54 19.97 -23.18
C PHE A 185 -13.18 18.50 -23.39
N VAL A 186 -12.94 18.12 -24.65
CA VAL A 186 -12.56 16.74 -25.01
C VAL A 186 -11.09 16.75 -25.41
N ARG A 187 -10.30 15.86 -24.81
CA ARG A 187 -8.87 15.73 -25.11
C ARG A 187 -8.68 15.41 -26.59
N ASN A 188 -7.68 16.02 -27.22
CA ASN A 188 -7.36 15.72 -28.60
C ASN A 188 -6.75 14.31 -28.71
N VAL A 189 -7.49 13.36 -29.29
CA VAL A 189 -7.20 11.91 -29.22
C VAL A 189 -6.01 11.46 -30.06
N ASN A 190 -5.48 12.35 -30.92
CA ASN A 190 -4.31 12.10 -31.76
C ASN A 190 -3.01 12.68 -31.18
N TYR A 191 -3.03 13.16 -29.94
CA TYR A 191 -1.85 13.69 -29.26
C TYR A 191 -0.92 12.54 -28.80
N THR A 192 0.35 12.63 -29.19
CA THR A 192 1.44 11.77 -28.70
C THR A 192 2.41 12.67 -27.94
N PRO A 193 2.73 12.41 -26.65
CA PRO A 193 3.61 13.30 -25.89
C PRO A 193 4.98 13.43 -26.55
N GLN A 194 5.37 14.67 -26.88
CA GLN A 194 6.70 14.99 -27.37
C GLN A 194 7.55 15.46 -26.19
N GLY A 195 8.11 14.51 -25.42
CA GLY A 195 8.92 14.78 -24.22
C GLY A 195 8.56 13.87 -23.05
N SER A 196 9.15 14.11 -21.87
CA SER A 196 8.69 13.52 -20.60
C SER A 196 7.28 14.05 -20.31
N GLY A 197 6.28 13.16 -20.26
CA GLY A 197 4.89 13.57 -20.03
C GLY A 197 4.70 14.28 -18.70
N ILE A 198 3.68 15.14 -18.63
CA ILE A 198 3.46 16.06 -17.51
C ILE A 198 2.55 15.40 -16.45
N SER A 199 3.02 15.32 -15.20
CA SER A 199 2.22 14.84 -14.06
C SER A 199 0.96 15.71 -13.88
N GLY A 200 -0.19 15.08 -13.72
CA GLY A 200 -1.49 15.75 -13.71
C GLY A 200 -2.15 15.90 -15.09
N LEU A 201 -1.45 15.65 -16.21
CA LEU A 201 -2.01 15.72 -17.58
C LEU A 201 -1.82 14.42 -18.37
N ASP A 202 -0.59 13.94 -18.45
CA ASP A 202 -0.24 12.69 -19.15
C ASP A 202 -0.22 11.51 -18.20
N PHE A 203 0.17 11.74 -16.94
CA PHE A 203 0.18 10.79 -15.85
C PHE A 203 -0.62 11.32 -14.65
N ALA A 204 -1.05 10.44 -13.76
CA ALA A 204 -1.59 10.89 -12.49
C ALA A 204 -0.45 11.40 -11.60
N THR A 205 -0.66 12.48 -10.86
CA THR A 205 0.24 12.94 -9.78
C THR A 205 0.24 11.93 -8.62
N SER A 206 1.14 12.13 -7.66
CA SER A 206 1.20 11.32 -6.42
C SER A 206 -0.10 11.28 -5.60
N ASP A 207 -0.95 12.32 -5.67
CA ASP A 207 -2.28 12.32 -5.02
C ASP A 207 -3.40 11.68 -5.88
N GLY A 208 -3.05 11.16 -7.05
CA GLY A 208 -3.96 10.52 -8.01
C GLY A 208 -4.64 11.48 -8.99
N PHE A 209 -4.28 12.78 -8.97
CA PHE A 209 -4.85 13.77 -9.88
C PHE A 209 -4.40 13.51 -11.31
N LYS A 210 -5.37 13.29 -12.20
CA LYS A 210 -5.15 13.32 -13.65
C LYS A 210 -6.28 14.11 -14.32
N PHE A 211 -5.92 15.22 -14.93
CA PHE A 211 -6.86 16.13 -15.54
C PHE A 211 -7.58 15.49 -16.73
N ASP A 212 -8.90 15.44 -16.64
CA ASP A 212 -9.80 14.85 -17.64
C ASP A 212 -10.61 15.90 -18.41
N GLY A 213 -10.26 17.18 -18.27
CA GLY A 213 -10.94 18.31 -18.91
C GLY A 213 -12.14 18.87 -18.13
N LYS A 214 -12.40 18.39 -16.91
CA LYS A 214 -13.51 18.82 -16.06
C LYS A 214 -13.02 19.45 -14.75
N GLU A 215 -13.95 19.86 -13.89
CA GLU A 215 -13.66 20.40 -12.55
C GLU A 215 -12.76 21.66 -12.56
N ILE A 216 -12.73 22.40 -13.67
CA ILE A 216 -12.08 23.72 -13.74
C ILE A 216 -12.95 24.70 -12.96
N VAL A 217 -12.44 25.16 -11.82
CA VAL A 217 -13.17 26.06 -10.92
C VAL A 217 -12.70 27.50 -11.01
N GLY A 218 -11.57 27.75 -11.69
CA GLY A 218 -11.04 29.10 -11.87
C GLY A 218 -9.81 29.15 -12.79
N GLN A 219 -9.17 30.32 -12.86
CA GLN A 219 -7.91 30.54 -13.55
C GLN A 219 -7.12 31.66 -12.87
N THR A 220 -5.80 31.65 -13.05
CA THR A 220 -4.87 32.74 -12.74
C THR A 220 -4.48 33.47 -14.04
N LYS A 221 -3.42 34.28 -13.98
CA LYS A 221 -2.82 34.94 -15.16
C LYS A 221 -2.19 33.94 -16.14
N ASP A 222 -1.71 32.79 -15.66
CA ASP A 222 -0.87 31.84 -16.40
C ASP A 222 -1.29 30.37 -16.25
N SER A 223 -2.33 30.07 -15.46
CA SER A 223 -2.78 28.72 -15.14
C SER A 223 -4.31 28.61 -15.03
N ILE A 224 -4.87 27.42 -15.23
CA ILE A 224 -6.23 27.09 -14.75
C ILE A 224 -6.15 26.51 -13.33
N LEU A 225 -7.23 26.65 -12.57
CA LEU A 225 -7.39 26.01 -11.26
C LEU A 225 -8.40 24.88 -11.36
N VAL A 226 -7.95 23.67 -11.05
CA VAL A 226 -8.76 22.45 -11.16
C VAL A 226 -8.98 21.86 -9.78
N ASN A 227 -10.24 21.56 -9.48
CA ASN A 227 -10.62 20.89 -8.25
C ASN A 227 -10.37 19.38 -8.37
N HIS A 228 -9.62 18.83 -7.43
CA HIS A 228 -9.37 17.39 -7.32
C HIS A 228 -9.49 16.99 -5.86
N ASN A 229 -10.39 16.06 -5.54
CA ASN A 229 -10.63 15.64 -4.16
C ASN A 229 -10.71 16.85 -3.21
N GLY A 230 -11.41 17.93 -3.62
CA GLY A 230 -11.69 19.16 -2.85
C GLY A 230 -10.51 20.04 -2.42
N HIS A 231 -9.31 19.81 -2.93
CA HIS A 231 -8.24 20.80 -3.01
C HIS A 231 -7.98 21.21 -4.46
N LEU A 232 -7.16 22.26 -4.66
CA LEU A 232 -6.94 22.86 -5.97
C LEU A 232 -5.56 22.53 -6.51
N HIS A 233 -5.54 22.06 -7.76
CA HIS A 233 -4.34 21.91 -8.59
C HIS A 233 -4.27 23.05 -9.61
N PRO A 234 -3.19 23.83 -9.65
CA PRO A 234 -2.93 24.74 -10.76
C PRO A 234 -2.32 23.96 -11.94
N ILE A 235 -2.85 24.16 -13.14
CA ILE A 235 -2.26 23.63 -14.38
C ILE A 235 -1.90 24.80 -15.29
N THR A 236 -0.61 24.94 -15.60
CA THR A 236 -0.15 26.09 -16.38
C THR A 236 -0.63 26.03 -17.83
N PHE A 237 -0.85 27.18 -18.45
CA PHE A 237 -1.20 27.27 -19.87
C PHE A 237 -0.10 26.70 -20.76
N ASN A 238 1.16 26.78 -20.33
CA ASN A 238 2.26 26.15 -21.04
C ASN A 238 2.15 24.62 -21.01
N ASP A 239 1.88 24.03 -19.85
CA ASP A 239 1.73 22.57 -19.72
C ASP A 239 0.52 22.05 -20.48
N LEU A 240 -0.60 22.78 -20.44
CA LEU A 240 -1.78 22.46 -21.25
C LEU A 240 -1.46 22.45 -22.75
N ARG A 241 -0.67 23.42 -23.25
CA ARG A 241 -0.25 23.51 -24.66
C ARG A 241 0.76 22.45 -25.07
N GLN A 242 1.62 22.05 -24.14
CA GLN A 242 2.55 20.95 -24.36
C GLN A 242 1.85 19.59 -24.28
N SER A 243 0.63 19.53 -23.73
CA SER A 243 -0.24 18.35 -23.66
C SER A 243 -1.32 18.30 -24.76
N GLY A 244 -2.17 17.27 -24.71
CA GLY A 244 -3.34 17.14 -25.59
C GLY A 244 -4.50 18.11 -25.30
N TRP A 245 -4.27 19.14 -24.48
CA TRP A 245 -5.28 20.07 -23.95
C TRP A 245 -5.04 21.54 -24.34
N GLY A 246 -4.21 21.83 -25.34
CA GLY A 246 -3.82 23.21 -25.70
C GLY A 246 -5.00 24.16 -26.00
N GLU A 247 -6.13 23.63 -26.49
CA GLU A 247 -7.35 24.43 -26.74
C GLU A 247 -7.94 25.04 -25.45
N ILE A 248 -7.75 24.38 -24.29
CA ILE A 248 -8.18 24.89 -22.98
C ILE A 248 -7.34 26.11 -22.59
N ALA A 249 -6.02 26.05 -22.79
CA ALA A 249 -5.14 27.18 -22.55
C ALA A 249 -5.56 28.39 -23.39
N ASP A 250 -5.79 28.19 -24.69
CA ASP A 250 -6.18 29.26 -25.59
C ASP A 250 -7.57 29.84 -25.26
N TYR A 251 -8.52 28.99 -24.87
CA TYR A 251 -9.84 29.42 -24.39
C TYR A 251 -9.72 30.31 -23.15
N TYR A 252 -9.12 29.84 -22.06
CA TYR A 252 -9.07 30.59 -20.80
C TYR A 252 -8.12 31.80 -20.86
N GLU A 253 -7.06 31.75 -21.68
CA GLU A 253 -6.17 32.89 -21.90
C GLU A 253 -6.85 33.98 -22.75
N SER A 254 -7.67 33.61 -23.74
CA SER A 254 -8.47 34.58 -24.53
C SER A 254 -9.51 35.34 -23.69
N GLN A 255 -10.01 34.70 -22.63
CA GLN A 255 -10.96 35.28 -21.67
C GLN A 255 -10.28 36.23 -20.67
N SER A 256 -8.95 36.28 -20.60
CA SER A 256 -8.20 37.11 -19.63
C SER A 256 -7.93 38.55 -20.11
N LYS A 257 -8.30 38.90 -21.35
CA LYS A 257 -8.07 40.24 -21.95
C LYS A 257 -9.06 41.34 -21.51
N GLY A 258 -9.80 41.16 -20.42
CA GLY A 258 -10.81 42.10 -19.93
C GLY A 258 -10.50 42.67 -18.53
N ASP A 259 -10.02 43.91 -18.53
CA ASP A 259 -10.04 44.96 -17.49
C ASP A 259 -9.63 44.70 -16.02
N LYS A 260 -8.70 45.58 -15.61
CA LYS A 260 -8.23 45.87 -14.25
C LYS A 260 -9.35 46.40 -13.35
N LYS A 261 -9.36 46.01 -12.07
CA LYS A 261 -9.85 46.87 -10.98
C LYS A 261 -9.07 46.66 -9.68
N ASN A 262 -8.60 47.79 -9.13
CA ASN A 262 -7.93 47.96 -7.84
C ASN A 262 -8.88 47.70 -6.66
N THR A 263 -8.39 47.10 -5.58
CA THR A 263 -8.72 47.46 -4.17
C THR A 263 -7.73 46.84 -3.17
N PRO A 264 -7.72 47.29 -1.90
CA PRO A 264 -6.65 48.07 -1.24
C PRO A 264 -5.38 47.27 -0.89
N LYS A 265 -4.23 47.88 -1.20
CA LYS A 265 -2.93 47.22 -1.39
C LYS A 265 -2.04 47.03 -0.17
N ASP A 266 -2.39 47.54 1.00
CA ASP A 266 -1.38 47.62 2.08
C ASP A 266 -1.65 46.58 3.19
N ALA A 267 -2.84 46.54 3.80
CA ALA A 267 -3.14 45.59 4.89
C ALA A 267 -3.28 44.12 4.40
N LEU A 268 -3.87 43.91 3.22
CA LEU A 268 -3.99 42.58 2.62
C LEU A 268 -2.62 42.06 2.14
N GLU A 269 -1.72 42.97 1.78
CA GLU A 269 -0.35 42.64 1.36
C GLU A 269 0.55 42.37 2.56
N GLU A 270 0.35 43.07 3.67
CA GLU A 270 0.96 42.74 4.96
C GLU A 270 0.48 41.36 5.45
N GLU A 271 -0.82 41.07 5.39
CA GLU A 271 -1.35 39.74 5.73
C GLU A 271 -0.80 38.67 4.79
N PHE A 272 -0.78 38.93 3.48
CA PHE A 272 -0.24 38.02 2.49
C PHE A 272 1.23 37.72 2.77
N LYS A 273 2.05 38.76 3.00
CA LYS A 273 3.47 38.60 3.32
C LYS A 273 3.67 37.84 4.63
N ALA A 274 2.91 38.16 5.67
CA ALA A 274 3.00 37.46 6.94
C ALA A 274 2.61 35.97 6.82
N LYS A 275 1.59 35.65 6.02
CA LYS A 275 1.17 34.26 5.76
C LYS A 275 2.08 33.52 4.79
N LEU A 276 2.70 34.20 3.82
CA LEU A 276 3.75 33.67 2.96
C LEU A 276 4.98 33.30 3.79
N ASP A 277 5.46 34.22 4.62
CA ASP A 277 6.60 33.99 5.51
C ASP A 277 6.30 32.86 6.50
N TYR A 278 5.07 32.82 7.04
CA TYR A 278 4.62 31.75 7.92
C TYR A 278 4.59 30.39 7.21
N LEU A 279 3.97 30.30 6.03
CA LEU A 279 3.87 29.06 5.26
C LEU A 279 5.24 28.57 4.81
N ALA A 280 6.09 29.46 4.30
CA ALA A 280 7.48 29.15 3.90
C ALA A 280 8.28 28.58 5.08
N LYS A 281 8.16 29.20 6.25
CA LYS A 281 8.82 28.76 7.47
C LYS A 281 8.33 27.39 7.94
N GLU A 282 7.02 27.15 7.95
CA GLU A 282 6.43 25.88 8.40
C GLU A 282 6.73 24.72 7.43
N LEU A 283 6.83 25.01 6.12
CA LEU A 283 7.15 24.03 5.09
C LEU A 283 8.65 23.86 4.84
N GLY A 284 9.51 24.69 5.45
CA GLY A 284 10.95 24.68 5.20
C GLY A 284 11.33 25.06 3.75
N LEU A 285 10.49 25.85 3.09
CA LEU A 285 10.69 26.30 1.72
C LEU A 285 11.20 27.75 1.69
N SER A 286 11.96 28.11 0.66
CA SER A 286 12.21 29.52 0.35
C SER A 286 10.89 30.18 -0.10
N THR A 287 10.65 31.43 0.31
CA THR A 287 9.50 32.22 -0.15
C THR A 287 9.47 32.36 -1.68
N ASP A 288 10.63 32.26 -2.35
CA ASP A 288 10.73 32.33 -3.81
C ASP A 288 10.16 31.10 -4.53
N LEU A 289 9.97 29.99 -3.81
CA LEU A 289 9.34 28.76 -4.33
C LEU A 289 7.81 28.76 -4.14
N ILE A 290 7.27 29.73 -3.41
CA ILE A 290 5.84 29.85 -3.14
C ILE A 290 5.28 30.98 -4.00
N LYS A 291 4.41 30.64 -4.95
CA LYS A 291 3.83 31.60 -5.88
C LYS A 291 2.57 32.21 -5.31
N ARG A 292 2.42 33.52 -5.52
CA ARG A 292 1.17 34.22 -5.26
C ARG A 292 0.11 33.77 -6.26
N ILE A 293 -1.04 33.35 -5.74
CA ILE A 293 -2.24 33.09 -6.51
C ILE A 293 -3.25 34.19 -6.23
N GLU A 294 -3.83 34.74 -7.29
CA GLU A 294 -4.95 35.66 -7.20
C GLU A 294 -6.09 35.13 -8.08
N THR A 295 -7.23 34.87 -7.47
CA THR A 295 -8.43 34.44 -8.19
C THR A 295 -9.12 35.64 -8.85
N LYS A 296 -9.99 35.39 -9.84
CA LYS A 296 -10.73 36.44 -10.55
C LYS A 296 -11.58 37.35 -9.64
N ASP A 297 -12.02 36.85 -8.49
CA ASP A 297 -12.77 37.59 -7.47
C ASP A 297 -11.87 38.34 -6.46
N GLY A 298 -10.55 38.38 -6.70
CA GLY A 298 -9.60 39.16 -5.90
C GLY A 298 -9.18 38.50 -4.59
N LYS A 299 -9.43 37.19 -4.41
CA LYS A 299 -8.91 36.45 -3.25
C LYS A 299 -7.49 36.01 -3.51
N LEU A 300 -6.68 36.05 -2.46
CA LEU A 300 -5.29 35.64 -2.52
C LEU A 300 -5.11 34.23 -1.94
N GLY A 301 -4.21 33.49 -2.56
CA GLY A 301 -3.74 32.19 -2.11
C GLY A 301 -2.24 32.05 -2.37
N LEU A 302 -1.68 30.96 -1.86
CA LEU A 302 -0.27 30.61 -1.96
C LEU A 302 -0.20 29.24 -2.63
N GLU A 303 0.38 29.20 -3.83
CA GLU A 303 0.76 27.96 -4.49
C GLU A 303 2.15 27.57 -4.00
N TYR A 304 2.32 26.35 -3.53
CA TYR A 304 3.62 25.84 -3.13
C TYR A 304 3.83 24.43 -3.69
N PRO A 305 5.09 24.06 -3.99
CA PRO A 305 5.43 22.72 -4.43
C PRO A 305 5.27 21.74 -3.27
N HIS A 306 4.61 20.62 -3.55
CA HIS A 306 4.45 19.51 -2.63
C HIS A 306 4.68 18.19 -3.39
N GLY A 307 5.86 17.61 -3.20
CA GLY A 307 6.26 16.41 -3.93
C GLY A 307 6.42 16.63 -5.44
N ASP A 308 5.66 15.89 -6.25
CA ASP A 308 5.74 15.92 -7.72
C ASP A 308 4.74 16.90 -8.38
N HIS A 309 4.02 17.69 -7.58
CA HIS A 309 3.03 18.67 -8.03
C HIS A 309 2.97 19.87 -7.09
N SER A 310 2.04 20.81 -7.34
CA SER A 310 1.82 22.00 -6.52
C SER A 310 0.42 21.99 -5.90
N HIS A 311 0.30 22.54 -4.69
CA HIS A 311 -0.98 22.79 -4.02
C HIS A 311 -1.24 24.27 -3.84
N VAL A 312 -2.53 24.65 -3.77
CA VAL A 312 -2.95 26.01 -3.42
C VAL A 312 -3.66 26.01 -2.06
N LEU A 313 -3.15 26.80 -1.12
CA LEU A 313 -3.87 27.20 0.09
C LEU A 313 -4.36 28.64 -0.06
N MET A 314 -5.66 28.88 0.13
CA MET A 314 -6.17 30.25 0.20
C MET A 314 -5.73 30.89 1.51
N LEU A 315 -5.55 32.21 1.55
CA LEU A 315 -5.24 32.90 2.81
C LEU A 315 -6.29 32.63 3.91
N THR A 316 -7.53 32.29 3.54
CA THR A 316 -8.61 31.93 4.47
C THR A 316 -8.54 30.50 5.01
N ASP A 317 -7.71 29.63 4.42
CA ASP A 317 -7.64 28.22 4.82
C ASP A 317 -6.82 28.00 6.10
N PHE A 318 -6.03 29.00 6.53
CA PHE A 318 -5.16 28.88 7.70
C PHE A 318 -4.89 30.22 8.40
N GLU A 319 -4.45 30.15 9.66
CA GLU A 319 -4.14 31.30 10.50
C GLU A 319 -2.70 31.21 11.03
N ILE A 320 -2.03 32.35 11.20
CA ILE A 320 -0.67 32.41 11.73
C ILE A 320 -0.68 31.89 13.18
N GLY A 321 0.23 30.97 13.49
CA GLY A 321 0.37 30.37 14.82
C GLY A 321 -0.51 29.14 15.07
N LYS A 322 -1.25 28.66 14.07
CA LYS A 322 -1.93 27.36 14.07
C LYS A 322 -1.29 26.44 13.05
N ALA A 323 -1.22 25.14 13.36
CA ALA A 323 -0.71 24.13 12.43
C ALA A 323 -1.33 24.30 11.03
N ILE A 324 -0.47 24.36 10.01
CA ILE A 324 -0.92 24.44 8.61
C ILE A 324 -1.74 23.18 8.31
N PRO A 325 -3.00 23.32 7.84
CA PRO A 325 -3.84 22.17 7.56
C PRO A 325 -3.27 21.40 6.37
N ASP A 326 -3.29 20.07 6.47
CA ASP A 326 -2.98 19.19 5.34
C ASP A 326 -3.99 19.46 4.20
N PRO A 327 -3.55 19.82 2.99
CA PRO A 327 -4.42 20.07 1.84
C PRO A 327 -5.38 18.93 1.54
N HIS A 328 -5.00 17.69 1.85
CA HIS A 328 -5.82 16.50 1.63
C HIS A 328 -6.87 16.29 2.74
N ASP A 329 -6.62 16.77 3.96
CA ASP A 329 -7.60 16.77 5.04
C ASP A 329 -8.63 17.90 4.88
N LEU A 330 -8.28 18.96 4.14
CA LEU A 330 -9.23 19.99 3.75
C LEU A 330 -10.36 19.43 2.88
N TYR A 331 -10.17 18.31 2.16
CA TYR A 331 -11.26 17.63 1.46
C TYR A 331 -12.34 17.16 2.44
N HIS A 332 -11.95 16.41 3.46
CA HIS A 332 -12.89 15.86 4.43
C HIS A 332 -13.49 16.98 5.26
N ALA A 333 -12.74 18.02 5.62
CA ALA A 333 -13.28 19.20 6.28
C ALA A 333 -14.33 19.91 5.40
N ARG A 334 -14.06 20.14 4.11
CA ARG A 334 -14.98 20.80 3.16
C ARG A 334 -16.18 19.92 2.81
N GLN A 335 -16.00 18.60 2.71
CA GLN A 335 -17.07 17.63 2.45
C GLN A 335 -17.92 17.37 3.69
N LEU A 336 -17.34 17.36 4.90
CA LEU A 336 -18.10 17.30 6.15
C LEU A 336 -18.82 18.63 6.39
N GLU A 337 -18.24 19.77 6.00
CA GLU A 337 -18.91 21.07 6.09
C GLU A 337 -20.21 21.07 5.26
N LYS A 338 -20.21 20.45 4.07
CA LYS A 338 -21.45 20.27 3.28
C LYS A 338 -22.51 19.46 4.00
N HIS A 339 -22.10 18.51 4.86
CA HIS A 339 -22.96 17.61 5.61
C HIS A 339 -23.30 18.13 7.02
N LYS A 340 -22.78 19.31 7.40
CA LYS A 340 -22.84 19.83 8.78
C LYS A 340 -24.24 19.86 9.35
N ILE A 341 -25.22 20.26 8.55
CA ILE A 341 -26.63 20.34 8.97
C ILE A 341 -27.19 18.94 9.26
N GLY A 342 -27.06 18.01 8.31
CA GLY A 342 -27.53 16.63 8.47
C GLY A 342 -26.81 15.90 9.60
N MET A 343 -25.51 16.11 9.76
CA MET A 343 -24.74 15.59 10.89
C MET A 343 -25.24 16.16 12.22
N GLN A 344 -25.50 17.46 12.29
CA GLN A 344 -26.08 18.07 13.49
C GLN A 344 -27.46 17.50 13.80
N THR A 345 -28.27 17.19 12.78
CA THR A 345 -29.55 16.49 12.97
C THR A 345 -29.36 15.11 13.59
N LEU A 346 -28.40 14.31 13.13
CA LEU A 346 -28.07 13.03 13.77
C LEU A 346 -27.58 13.21 15.21
N LYS A 347 -26.71 14.20 15.47
CA LYS A 347 -26.27 14.51 16.84
C LYS A 347 -27.44 14.90 17.75
N ASN A 348 -28.36 15.73 17.24
CA ASN A 348 -29.58 16.12 17.97
C ASN A 348 -30.53 14.94 18.21
N MET A 349 -30.48 13.91 17.36
CA MET A 349 -31.19 12.65 17.58
C MET A 349 -30.52 11.76 18.64
N GLY A 350 -29.28 12.06 19.05
CA GLY A 350 -28.55 11.35 20.10
C GLY A 350 -27.38 10.49 19.60
N PHE A 351 -27.08 10.50 18.30
CA PHE A 351 -25.91 9.80 17.77
C PHE A 351 -24.62 10.47 18.26
N ASP A 352 -23.63 9.66 18.62
CA ASP A 352 -22.31 10.18 18.95
C ASP A 352 -21.50 10.53 17.69
N ASP A 353 -20.51 11.39 17.86
CA ASP A 353 -19.72 11.96 16.77
C ASP A 353 -19.03 10.89 15.90
N GLU A 354 -18.59 9.78 16.50
CA GLU A 354 -17.91 8.72 15.78
C GLU A 354 -18.88 7.97 14.86
N VAL A 355 -20.05 7.60 15.39
CA VAL A 355 -21.09 6.89 14.62
C VAL A 355 -21.67 7.80 13.54
N VAL A 356 -21.80 9.11 13.79
CA VAL A 356 -22.21 10.07 12.75
C VAL A 356 -21.23 10.04 11.59
N LEU A 357 -19.93 10.05 11.87
CA LEU A 357 -18.91 9.98 10.82
C LEU A 357 -18.99 8.65 10.05
N ASP A 358 -19.18 7.54 10.74
CA ASP A 358 -19.30 6.21 10.11
C ASP A 358 -20.53 6.15 9.20
N ILE A 359 -21.67 6.71 9.64
CA ILE A 359 -22.90 6.80 8.83
C ILE A 359 -22.72 7.71 7.61
N VAL A 360 -22.08 8.87 7.77
CA VAL A 360 -21.86 9.82 6.67
C VAL A 360 -20.88 9.28 5.63
N ARG A 361 -19.86 8.53 6.09
CA ARG A 361 -18.87 7.87 5.23
C ARG A 361 -19.40 6.57 4.61
N THR A 362 -20.57 6.10 5.03
CA THR A 362 -21.22 4.92 4.44
C THR A 362 -21.78 5.26 3.06
N HIS A 363 -21.01 4.94 2.01
CA HIS A 363 -21.38 5.17 0.60
C HIS A 363 -22.35 4.12 0.01
N MET A 364 -23.12 3.41 0.85
CA MET A 364 -23.95 2.26 0.42
C MET A 364 -25.42 2.34 0.87
N ALA A 365 -25.89 3.54 1.24
CA ALA A 365 -27.32 3.82 1.35
C ALA A 365 -27.99 3.84 -0.03
N ALA A 366 -29.31 3.67 -0.09
CA ALA A 366 -30.06 3.74 -1.35
C ALA A 366 -29.96 5.13 -2.02
N THR A 367 -29.69 6.17 -1.23
CA THR A 367 -29.51 7.56 -1.64
C THR A 367 -28.40 8.19 -0.79
N ASP A 368 -27.76 9.24 -1.32
CA ASP A 368 -26.73 10.00 -0.60
C ASP A 368 -27.20 10.48 0.78
N PHE A 369 -26.24 10.72 1.68
CA PHE A 369 -26.50 11.29 2.99
C PHE A 369 -27.26 12.62 2.86
N PRO A 370 -28.38 12.83 3.58
CA PRO A 370 -29.20 14.02 3.46
C PRO A 370 -28.54 15.20 4.19
N SER A 371 -27.55 15.80 3.52
CA SER A 371 -26.62 16.82 4.02
C SER A 371 -27.26 18.04 4.68
N ASN A 372 -28.46 18.41 4.22
CA ASN A 372 -29.19 19.61 4.64
C ASN A 372 -30.47 19.29 5.42
N GLU A 373 -30.73 18.03 5.74
CA GLU A 373 -31.95 17.63 6.42
C GLU A 373 -31.91 18.05 7.89
N THR A 374 -32.94 18.76 8.32
CA THR A 374 -33.09 19.30 9.68
C THR A 374 -34.20 18.58 10.45
N ASN A 375 -35.07 17.84 9.76
CA ASN A 375 -36.21 17.13 10.35
C ASN A 375 -35.80 15.72 10.79
N PRO A 376 -35.84 15.42 12.10
CA PRO A 376 -35.46 14.10 12.63
C PRO A 376 -36.27 12.94 12.04
N LYS A 377 -37.56 13.16 11.71
CA LYS A 377 -38.40 12.09 11.13
C LYS A 377 -38.03 11.77 9.69
N ALA A 378 -37.59 12.78 8.93
CA ALA A 378 -37.10 12.57 7.57
C ALA A 378 -35.72 11.88 7.58
N MET A 379 -34.85 12.28 8.51
CA MET A 379 -33.57 11.61 8.78
C MET A 379 -33.77 10.15 9.19
N GLU A 380 -34.71 9.85 10.08
CA GLU A 380 -35.08 8.48 10.48
C GLU A 380 -35.53 7.63 9.29
N LYS A 381 -36.35 8.21 8.39
CA LYS A 381 -36.77 7.51 7.16
C LYS A 381 -35.58 7.21 6.25
N TRP A 382 -34.60 8.11 6.17
CA TRP A 382 -33.36 7.87 5.42
C TRP A 382 -32.47 6.81 6.11
N LEU A 383 -32.32 6.85 7.43
CA LEU A 383 -31.59 5.83 8.21
C LEU A 383 -32.19 4.43 8.00
N ALA A 384 -33.51 4.34 7.88
CA ALA A 384 -34.17 3.08 7.53
C ALA A 384 -33.83 2.56 6.12
N SER A 385 -33.26 3.37 5.22
CA SER A 385 -32.77 2.93 3.91
C SER A 385 -31.32 2.43 3.93
N VAL A 386 -30.60 2.64 5.03
CA VAL A 386 -29.21 2.18 5.19
C VAL A 386 -29.20 0.67 5.32
N THR A 387 -28.40 0.02 4.48
CA THR A 387 -28.30 -1.45 4.43
C THR A 387 -26.95 -1.97 4.91
N LYS A 388 -25.96 -1.11 5.09
CA LYS A 388 -24.62 -1.50 5.53
C LYS A 388 -24.05 -0.44 6.44
N VAL A 389 -23.33 -0.85 7.47
CA VAL A 389 -22.58 0.05 8.36
C VAL A 389 -21.34 -0.72 8.84
N ASP A 390 -20.22 -0.03 8.93
CA ASP A 390 -19.01 -0.53 9.58
C ASP A 390 -18.73 0.32 10.83
N LEU A 391 -18.67 -0.35 11.97
CA LEU A 391 -18.36 0.21 13.28
C LEU A 391 -17.08 -0.44 13.84
N GLY A 392 -16.28 -1.08 12.99
CA GLY A 392 -15.00 -1.65 13.34
C GLY A 392 -14.09 -0.65 14.04
N SER A 393 -13.27 -1.13 14.97
CA SER A 393 -12.34 -0.34 15.78
C SER A 393 -13.01 0.66 16.74
N ARG A 394 -14.34 0.80 16.73
CA ARG A 394 -15.06 1.62 17.70
C ARG A 394 -15.11 0.91 19.04
N LYS A 395 -14.94 1.67 20.11
CA LYS A 395 -15.15 1.13 21.47
C LYS A 395 -16.63 0.78 21.65
N ASN A 396 -16.93 -0.44 22.09
CA ASN A 396 -18.30 -0.92 22.37
C ASN A 396 -19.29 -0.65 21.20
N PRO A 397 -19.02 -1.13 19.98
CA PRO A 397 -19.77 -0.72 18.79
C PRO A 397 -21.26 -1.04 18.90
N LEU A 398 -21.60 -2.18 19.51
CA LEU A 398 -22.98 -2.63 19.70
C LEU A 398 -23.75 -1.90 20.82
N LYS A 399 -23.07 -1.14 21.68
CA LYS A 399 -23.70 -0.36 22.78
C LYS A 399 -23.96 1.10 22.37
N ARG A 400 -23.65 1.48 21.13
CA ARG A 400 -23.83 2.84 20.63
C ARG A 400 -25.31 3.17 20.44
N PHE A 401 -25.66 4.41 20.74
CA PHE A 401 -27.02 4.91 20.55
C PHE A 401 -27.35 5.00 19.04
N GLY A 402 -28.61 4.78 18.70
CA GLY A 402 -29.13 5.04 17.36
C GLY A 402 -29.09 3.87 16.39
N LEU A 403 -28.47 2.74 16.77
CA LEU A 403 -28.49 1.51 15.98
C LEU A 403 -29.90 0.99 15.67
N SER A 404 -30.86 1.26 16.56
CA SER A 404 -32.27 0.91 16.36
C SER A 404 -32.94 1.65 15.18
N TYR A 405 -32.35 2.77 14.72
CA TYR A 405 -32.82 3.49 13.54
C TYR A 405 -32.36 2.85 12.21
N LEU A 406 -31.63 1.74 12.26
CA LEU A 406 -31.13 1.00 11.10
C LEU A 406 -31.84 -0.37 10.93
N PRO A 407 -33.18 -0.43 10.86
CA PRO A 407 -33.93 -1.70 10.89
C PRO A 407 -33.72 -2.59 9.66
N ASN A 408 -33.15 -2.05 8.58
CA ASN A 408 -32.95 -2.75 7.31
C ASN A 408 -31.48 -3.11 7.04
N LEU A 409 -30.64 -3.11 8.07
CA LEU A 409 -29.24 -3.47 7.96
C LEU A 409 -29.07 -4.92 7.47
N GLU A 410 -28.33 -5.08 6.39
CA GLU A 410 -27.98 -6.36 5.75
C GLU A 410 -26.50 -6.73 5.96
N ALA A 411 -25.59 -5.75 6.13
CA ALA A 411 -24.19 -6.00 6.47
C ALA A 411 -23.73 -5.13 7.64
N LEU A 412 -22.98 -5.73 8.56
CA LEU A 412 -22.48 -5.05 9.75
C LEU A 412 -21.04 -5.44 10.03
N GLY A 413 -20.16 -4.44 10.10
CA GLY A 413 -18.79 -4.57 10.63
C GLY A 413 -18.71 -4.13 12.09
N ILE A 414 -18.14 -4.96 12.94
CA ILE A 414 -17.94 -4.73 14.38
C ILE A 414 -16.58 -5.26 14.86
N GLY A 415 -15.62 -5.45 13.96
CA GLY A 415 -14.33 -6.05 14.25
C GLY A 415 -13.35 -5.13 14.99
N PHE A 416 -12.17 -5.67 15.31
CA PHE A 416 -11.01 -4.97 15.88
C PHE A 416 -11.29 -4.26 17.21
N THR A 417 -12.22 -4.79 17.99
CA THR A 417 -12.62 -4.23 19.28
C THR A 417 -13.20 -5.35 20.15
N PRO A 418 -12.81 -5.45 21.44
CA PRO A 418 -13.39 -6.47 22.32
C PRO A 418 -14.90 -6.31 22.47
N ILE A 419 -15.65 -7.40 22.29
CA ILE A 419 -17.09 -7.43 22.49
C ILE A 419 -17.45 -8.50 23.51
N ASP A 420 -18.03 -8.05 24.63
CA ASP A 420 -18.48 -8.90 25.74
C ASP A 420 -19.95 -9.33 25.59
N ASP A 421 -20.77 -8.50 24.94
CA ASP A 421 -22.21 -8.70 24.77
C ASP A 421 -22.63 -8.58 23.31
N MET A 422 -22.97 -9.72 22.72
CA MET A 422 -23.51 -9.81 21.36
C MET A 422 -25.03 -9.62 21.30
N THR A 423 -25.74 -9.55 22.43
CA THR A 423 -27.21 -9.43 22.47
C THR A 423 -27.75 -8.29 21.60
N PRO A 424 -27.13 -7.09 21.54
CA PRO A 424 -27.65 -6.01 20.71
C PRO A 424 -27.64 -6.31 19.21
N VAL A 425 -26.79 -7.23 18.72
CA VAL A 425 -26.76 -7.60 17.29
C VAL A 425 -28.09 -8.21 16.83
N LEU A 426 -28.84 -8.81 17.77
CA LEU A 426 -30.09 -9.50 17.51
C LEU A 426 -31.21 -8.57 17.02
N GLN A 427 -31.05 -7.25 17.13
CA GLN A 427 -32.01 -6.29 16.59
C GLN A 427 -32.02 -6.28 15.05
N PHE A 428 -30.91 -6.65 14.40
CA PHE A 428 -30.76 -6.60 12.94
C PHE A 428 -31.32 -7.86 12.27
N LYS A 429 -32.66 -7.94 12.18
CA LYS A 429 -33.36 -9.14 11.68
C LYS A 429 -33.13 -9.47 10.20
N LYS A 430 -32.59 -8.53 9.42
CA LYS A 430 -32.29 -8.69 7.99
C LYS A 430 -30.80 -8.91 7.70
N LEU A 431 -29.99 -9.06 8.75
CA LEU A 431 -28.55 -9.19 8.58
C LEU A 431 -28.19 -10.46 7.81
N LYS A 432 -27.46 -10.28 6.72
CA LYS A 432 -26.92 -11.33 5.86
C LYS A 432 -25.41 -11.48 6.03
N GLN A 433 -24.73 -10.42 6.47
CA GLN A 433 -23.28 -10.41 6.60
C GLN A 433 -22.87 -9.82 7.94
N LEU A 434 -21.99 -10.51 8.64
CA LEU A 434 -21.46 -10.08 9.92
C LEU A 434 -19.94 -10.21 9.91
N LEU A 435 -19.24 -9.08 10.03
CA LEU A 435 -17.78 -9.02 10.12
C LEU A 435 -17.38 -8.76 11.58
N MET A 436 -16.73 -9.74 12.21
CA MET A 436 -16.41 -9.70 13.63
C MET A 436 -15.00 -10.22 13.93
N THR A 437 -14.05 -9.82 13.07
CA THR A 437 -12.61 -10.01 13.21
C THR A 437 -12.12 -9.48 14.55
N ALA A 438 -11.25 -10.21 15.25
CA ALA A 438 -10.57 -9.73 16.47
C ALA A 438 -11.52 -9.13 17.54
N THR A 439 -12.66 -9.78 17.79
CA THR A 439 -13.64 -9.32 18.80
C THR A 439 -13.47 -10.01 20.15
N GLY A 440 -12.73 -11.11 20.20
CA GLY A 440 -12.57 -11.94 21.40
C GLY A 440 -13.83 -12.73 21.78
N VAL A 441 -14.86 -12.71 20.93
CA VAL A 441 -16.10 -13.46 21.13
C VAL A 441 -15.81 -14.96 21.03
N LYS A 442 -16.29 -15.71 22.02
CA LYS A 442 -16.13 -17.18 22.07
C LYS A 442 -17.45 -17.94 22.02
N ASN A 443 -18.56 -17.28 22.36
CA ASN A 443 -19.89 -17.88 22.30
C ASN A 443 -20.66 -17.31 21.09
N TYR A 444 -21.04 -18.20 20.17
CA TYR A 444 -21.75 -17.89 18.93
C TYR A 444 -23.23 -18.32 18.93
N ASP A 445 -23.80 -18.69 20.08
CA ASP A 445 -25.20 -19.13 20.21
C ASP A 445 -26.20 -18.09 19.66
N PHE A 446 -25.84 -16.80 19.71
CA PHE A 446 -26.65 -15.70 19.19
C PHE A 446 -26.97 -15.84 17.69
N LEU A 447 -26.09 -16.51 16.93
CA LEU A 447 -26.31 -16.75 15.50
C LEU A 447 -27.60 -17.54 15.25
N SER A 448 -28.08 -18.35 16.21
CA SER A 448 -29.32 -19.13 16.08
C SER A 448 -30.54 -18.26 15.81
N GLN A 449 -30.46 -16.98 16.18
CA GLN A 449 -31.50 -15.98 15.97
C GLN A 449 -31.26 -15.11 14.73
N MET A 450 -30.29 -15.48 13.87
CA MET A 450 -29.90 -14.77 12.64
C MET A 450 -30.06 -15.65 11.38
N PRO A 451 -31.28 -16.13 11.04
CA PRO A 451 -31.52 -17.14 10.01
C PRO A 451 -31.33 -16.65 8.55
N MET A 452 -30.99 -15.37 8.36
CA MET A 452 -30.70 -14.77 7.05
C MET A 452 -29.21 -14.68 6.75
N LEU A 453 -28.35 -15.09 7.69
CA LEU A 453 -26.90 -14.99 7.53
C LEU A 453 -26.41 -15.85 6.36
N GLU A 454 -25.68 -15.21 5.45
CA GLU A 454 -25.08 -15.76 4.24
C GLU A 454 -23.54 -15.66 4.27
N SER A 455 -23.00 -14.74 5.08
CA SER A 455 -21.58 -14.46 5.18
C SER A 455 -21.18 -14.14 6.63
N ILE A 456 -20.06 -14.70 7.09
CA ILE A 456 -19.52 -14.43 8.42
C ILE A 456 -17.99 -14.36 8.41
N ASP A 457 -17.42 -13.36 9.09
CA ASP A 457 -16.00 -13.33 9.45
C ASP A 457 -15.82 -13.49 10.96
N VAL A 458 -15.19 -14.59 11.37
CA VAL A 458 -14.82 -14.89 12.76
C VAL A 458 -13.31 -14.98 12.97
N SER A 459 -12.54 -14.34 12.09
CA SER A 459 -11.08 -14.39 12.14
C SER A 459 -10.49 -13.70 13.37
N GLN A 460 -9.27 -14.06 13.76
CA GLN A 460 -8.57 -13.49 14.92
C GLN A 460 -9.35 -13.63 16.25
N ASN A 461 -10.19 -14.64 16.40
CA ASN A 461 -10.93 -14.89 17.64
C ASN A 461 -10.36 -16.07 18.46
N GLY A 462 -9.26 -16.67 18.00
CA GLY A 462 -8.57 -17.77 18.68
C GLY A 462 -9.35 -19.09 18.66
N LEU A 463 -10.23 -19.28 17.68
CA LEU A 463 -11.11 -20.44 17.55
C LEU A 463 -10.35 -21.71 17.16
N ASP A 464 -10.73 -22.86 17.69
CA ASP A 464 -10.22 -24.17 17.28
C ASP A 464 -11.32 -25.09 16.68
N ASP A 465 -12.58 -24.68 16.79
CA ASP A 465 -13.76 -25.38 16.31
C ASP A 465 -14.74 -24.42 15.60
N LEU A 466 -15.34 -24.90 14.50
CA LEU A 466 -16.36 -24.19 13.72
C LEU A 466 -17.72 -24.92 13.76
N SER A 467 -17.93 -25.87 14.69
CA SER A 467 -19.18 -26.65 14.75
C SER A 467 -20.42 -25.79 14.95
N PHE A 468 -20.27 -24.61 15.57
CA PHE A 468 -21.34 -23.63 15.70
C PHE A 468 -21.89 -23.16 14.35
N LEU A 469 -21.14 -23.28 13.23
CA LEU A 469 -21.59 -22.88 11.91
C LEU A 469 -22.56 -23.87 11.25
N VAL A 470 -22.56 -25.14 11.66
CA VAL A 470 -23.30 -26.25 11.02
C VAL A 470 -24.80 -25.97 10.81
N PRO A 471 -25.53 -25.29 11.72
CA PRO A 471 -26.94 -24.95 11.52
C PRO A 471 -27.19 -23.95 10.37
N TYR A 472 -26.21 -23.14 9.98
CA TYR A 472 -26.39 -22.03 9.04
C TYR A 472 -26.13 -22.44 7.58
N LYS A 473 -26.99 -23.32 7.07
CA LYS A 473 -26.86 -23.91 5.72
C LYS A 473 -26.91 -22.91 4.55
N LYS A 474 -27.27 -21.64 4.79
CA LYS A 474 -27.26 -20.56 3.79
C LYS A 474 -25.90 -19.90 3.61
N LEU A 475 -24.94 -20.16 4.52
CA LEU A 475 -23.60 -19.61 4.42
C LEU A 475 -22.99 -19.97 3.06
N ASN A 476 -22.58 -18.93 2.34
CA ASN A 476 -21.83 -19.02 1.09
C ASN A 476 -20.40 -18.51 1.26
N LEU A 477 -20.13 -17.76 2.32
CA LEU A 477 -18.80 -17.27 2.65
C LEU A 477 -18.53 -17.47 4.15
N VAL A 478 -17.38 -18.08 4.44
CA VAL A 478 -16.83 -18.17 5.80
C VAL A 478 -15.39 -17.67 5.78
N ALA A 479 -15.11 -16.66 6.62
CA ALA A 479 -13.76 -16.25 6.95
C ALA A 479 -13.43 -16.58 8.41
N ALA A 480 -12.32 -17.29 8.61
CA ALA A 480 -11.89 -17.79 9.90
C ALA A 480 -10.36 -17.93 9.97
N ALA A 481 -9.63 -17.02 9.34
CA ALA A 481 -8.18 -17.01 9.40
C ALA A 481 -7.67 -16.40 10.74
N ASP A 482 -6.37 -16.48 11.02
CA ASP A 482 -5.78 -16.20 12.35
C ASP A 482 -6.50 -16.95 13.49
N ASN A 483 -6.71 -18.23 13.32
CA ASN A 483 -7.33 -19.04 14.35
C ASN A 483 -6.43 -20.25 14.64
N ASN A 484 -6.91 -21.14 15.50
CA ASN A 484 -6.24 -22.36 15.91
C ASN A 484 -6.89 -23.60 15.26
N LEU A 485 -7.55 -23.43 14.11
CA LEU A 485 -8.31 -24.50 13.47
C LEU A 485 -7.38 -25.62 13.00
N LYS A 486 -7.74 -26.86 13.32
CA LYS A 486 -7.02 -28.07 12.86
C LYS A 486 -7.83 -28.90 11.88
N THR A 487 -9.15 -28.76 11.92
CA THR A 487 -10.10 -29.56 11.14
C THR A 487 -11.11 -28.66 10.44
N LEU A 488 -11.52 -29.08 9.25
CA LEU A 488 -12.58 -28.44 8.47
C LEU A 488 -13.89 -29.25 8.49
N ALA A 489 -14.01 -30.28 9.33
CA ALA A 489 -15.16 -31.18 9.36
C ALA A 489 -16.53 -30.44 9.41
N PRO A 490 -16.71 -29.37 10.22
CA PRO A 490 -17.96 -28.60 10.21
C PRO A 490 -18.32 -27.97 8.86
N LEU A 491 -17.34 -27.66 8.00
CA LEU A 491 -17.59 -27.01 6.71
C LEU A 491 -18.15 -27.96 5.66
N ALA A 492 -17.90 -29.27 5.78
CA ALA A 492 -18.48 -30.28 4.87
C ALA A 492 -20.02 -30.28 4.89
N GLU A 493 -20.59 -29.78 5.98
CA GLU A 493 -22.02 -29.66 6.24
C GLU A 493 -22.64 -28.38 5.67
N LEU A 494 -21.86 -27.51 5.00
CA LEU A 494 -22.32 -26.22 4.46
C LEU A 494 -22.35 -26.25 2.91
N PRO A 495 -23.41 -26.79 2.29
CA PRO A 495 -23.43 -27.14 0.86
C PRO A 495 -23.47 -25.92 -0.09
N ASN A 496 -23.63 -24.71 0.46
CA ASN A 496 -23.71 -23.48 -0.32
C ASN A 496 -22.42 -22.66 -0.30
N LEU A 497 -21.36 -23.15 0.38
CA LEU A 497 -20.07 -22.48 0.42
C LEU A 497 -19.50 -22.28 -0.99
N GLN A 498 -19.07 -21.04 -1.22
CA GLN A 498 -18.45 -20.55 -2.44
C GLN A 498 -17.09 -19.92 -2.15
N PHE A 499 -16.96 -19.24 -1.02
CA PHE A 499 -15.77 -18.47 -0.66
C PHE A 499 -15.27 -18.93 0.71
N LEU A 500 -13.99 -19.32 0.78
CA LEU A 500 -13.36 -19.77 2.01
C LEU A 500 -12.07 -19.02 2.27
N VAL A 501 -11.95 -18.58 3.51
CA VAL A 501 -10.78 -17.89 4.02
C VAL A 501 -10.35 -18.57 5.30
N LEU A 502 -9.26 -19.31 5.19
CA LEU A 502 -8.77 -20.27 6.17
C LEU A 502 -7.26 -20.20 6.34
N SER A 503 -6.64 -19.18 5.76
CA SER A 503 -5.25 -18.84 5.94
C SER A 503 -4.91 -18.98 7.42
N ASN A 504 -3.69 -19.43 7.72
CA ASN A 504 -3.09 -19.10 8.99
C ASN A 504 -3.73 -19.77 10.20
N ASN A 505 -3.81 -21.07 10.04
CA ASN A 505 -4.38 -22.00 10.98
C ASN A 505 -3.41 -23.19 11.11
N GLN A 506 -3.90 -24.33 11.54
CA GLN A 506 -3.14 -25.56 11.68
C GLN A 506 -3.78 -26.71 10.88
N ILE A 507 -4.44 -26.37 9.77
CA ILE A 507 -5.19 -27.30 8.93
C ILE A 507 -4.20 -28.17 8.15
N SER A 508 -4.46 -29.48 8.10
CA SER A 508 -3.65 -30.43 7.33
C SER A 508 -4.47 -31.31 6.39
N ASP A 509 -5.78 -31.44 6.63
CA ASP A 509 -6.68 -32.27 5.85
C ASP A 509 -7.77 -31.44 5.17
N LEU A 510 -7.79 -31.47 3.83
CA LEU A 510 -8.81 -30.83 3.00
C LEU A 510 -9.97 -31.76 2.65
N SER A 511 -9.97 -33.03 3.08
CA SER A 511 -11.03 -34.00 2.76
C SER A 511 -12.45 -33.49 3.03
N PRO A 512 -12.73 -32.67 4.07
CA PRO A 512 -14.06 -32.09 4.27
C PRO A 512 -14.55 -31.19 3.13
N LEU A 513 -13.64 -30.65 2.32
CA LEU A 513 -13.98 -29.80 1.18
C LEU A 513 -14.38 -30.61 -0.06
N ALA A 514 -14.14 -31.92 -0.10
CA ALA A 514 -14.29 -32.73 -1.31
C ALA A 514 -15.71 -32.65 -1.92
N SER A 515 -16.75 -32.70 -1.09
CA SER A 515 -18.15 -32.64 -1.52
C SER A 515 -18.66 -31.24 -1.86
N LEU A 516 -17.91 -30.18 -1.52
CA LEU A 516 -18.33 -28.78 -1.73
C LEU A 516 -18.07 -28.35 -3.19
N SER A 517 -19.06 -28.61 -4.05
CA SER A 517 -18.95 -28.40 -5.52
C SER A 517 -19.11 -26.94 -5.97
N LYS A 518 -19.62 -26.05 -5.09
CA LYS A 518 -19.86 -24.64 -5.40
C LYS A 518 -18.69 -23.72 -5.06
N ILE A 519 -17.61 -24.25 -4.49
CA ILE A 519 -16.43 -23.46 -4.10
C ILE A 519 -15.81 -22.80 -5.33
N GLN A 520 -15.68 -21.48 -5.27
CA GLN A 520 -15.12 -20.60 -6.29
C GLN A 520 -13.76 -20.04 -5.88
N GLU A 521 -13.53 -19.86 -4.59
CA GLU A 521 -12.33 -19.21 -4.07
C GLU A 521 -11.91 -19.79 -2.72
N ILE A 522 -10.62 -20.09 -2.59
CA ILE A 522 -10.01 -20.59 -1.34
C ILE A 522 -8.69 -19.85 -1.10
N HIS A 523 -8.59 -19.23 0.08
CA HIS A 523 -7.36 -18.76 0.67
C HIS A 523 -7.04 -19.63 1.89
N ILE A 524 -5.91 -20.34 1.85
CA ILE A 524 -5.50 -21.29 2.90
C ILE A 524 -3.98 -21.31 3.11
N GLU A 525 -3.39 -20.13 2.97
CA GLU A 525 -1.97 -19.88 3.16
C GLU A 525 -1.51 -20.31 4.55
N ASN A 526 -0.24 -20.68 4.65
CA ASN A 526 0.45 -21.04 5.89
C ASN A 526 -0.40 -21.89 6.83
N ASN A 527 -0.62 -23.09 6.35
CA ASN A 527 -1.22 -24.18 7.08
C ASN A 527 -0.23 -25.36 7.02
N LYS A 528 -0.71 -26.59 7.22
CA LYS A 528 0.10 -27.81 7.23
C LYS A 528 -0.34 -28.77 6.14
N LEU A 529 -0.69 -28.24 4.97
CA LEU A 529 -1.24 -29.02 3.87
C LEU A 529 -0.17 -29.87 3.19
N SER A 530 -0.46 -31.16 3.01
CA SER A 530 0.39 -32.12 2.30
C SER A 530 -0.35 -32.87 1.19
N ASN A 531 -1.68 -32.85 1.18
CA ASN A 531 -2.52 -33.54 0.20
C ASN A 531 -3.61 -32.61 -0.33
N LEU A 532 -3.67 -32.44 -1.64
CA LEU A 532 -4.60 -31.54 -2.33
C LEU A 532 -5.71 -32.27 -3.10
N ASN A 533 -5.80 -33.61 -3.00
CA ASN A 533 -6.74 -34.43 -3.77
C ASN A 533 -8.22 -34.03 -3.58
N ALA A 534 -8.57 -33.44 -2.44
CA ALA A 534 -9.93 -32.95 -2.19
C ALA A 534 -10.32 -31.77 -3.11
N LEU A 535 -9.35 -31.10 -3.73
CA LEU A 535 -9.57 -30.01 -4.68
C LEU A 535 -9.68 -30.52 -6.12
N THR A 536 -9.17 -31.70 -6.43
CA THR A 536 -9.17 -32.27 -7.78
C THR A 536 -10.56 -32.24 -8.42
N GLY A 537 -10.66 -31.70 -9.64
CA GLY A 537 -11.90 -31.68 -10.41
C GLY A 537 -12.95 -30.66 -9.94
N LYS A 538 -12.62 -29.72 -9.04
CA LYS A 538 -13.55 -28.65 -8.66
C LYS A 538 -13.81 -27.68 -9.81
N GLU A 539 -14.89 -27.92 -10.56
CA GLU A 539 -15.25 -27.15 -11.75
C GLU A 539 -15.57 -25.67 -11.47
N SER A 540 -16.02 -25.34 -10.27
CA SER A 540 -16.37 -23.96 -9.90
C SER A 540 -15.16 -23.14 -9.42
N LEU A 541 -14.04 -23.77 -9.06
CA LEU A 541 -12.90 -23.12 -8.41
C LEU A 541 -12.10 -22.30 -9.43
N LYS A 542 -12.01 -20.99 -9.18
CA LYS A 542 -11.35 -19.99 -10.05
C LYS A 542 -10.10 -19.39 -9.42
N ILE A 543 -10.11 -19.20 -8.10
CA ILE A 543 -9.02 -18.55 -7.36
C ILE A 543 -8.56 -19.47 -6.23
N LEU A 544 -7.25 -19.71 -6.16
CA LEU A 544 -6.66 -20.57 -5.14
C LEU A 544 -5.32 -20.00 -4.66
N ASN A 545 -5.20 -19.77 -3.36
CA ASN A 545 -3.93 -19.47 -2.71
C ASN A 545 -3.53 -20.60 -1.74
N LEU A 546 -2.37 -21.20 -2.02
CA LEU A 546 -1.78 -22.31 -1.25
C LEU A 546 -0.42 -21.94 -0.66
N SER A 547 -0.05 -20.66 -0.68
CA SER A 547 1.26 -20.19 -0.24
C SER A 547 1.60 -20.65 1.17
N GLU A 548 2.90 -20.79 1.45
CA GLU A 548 3.42 -21.18 2.77
C GLU A 548 2.92 -22.55 3.29
N ASN A 549 2.35 -23.39 2.42
CA ASN A 549 2.15 -24.81 2.69
C ASN A 549 3.28 -25.62 2.05
N LYS A 550 4.04 -26.36 2.86
CA LYS A 550 5.19 -27.12 2.36
C LYS A 550 4.89 -28.60 2.25
N GLY A 551 5.49 -29.25 1.26
CA GLY A 551 5.51 -30.72 1.15
C GLY A 551 4.32 -31.36 0.45
N PHE A 552 3.45 -30.57 -0.20
CA PHE A 552 2.46 -31.11 -1.13
C PHE A 552 3.05 -31.29 -2.54
N ASP A 553 2.42 -32.17 -3.32
CA ASP A 553 2.74 -32.36 -4.74
C ASP A 553 1.85 -31.47 -5.61
N ALA A 554 2.43 -30.46 -6.26
CA ALA A 554 1.69 -29.54 -7.14
C ALA A 554 1.08 -30.25 -8.36
N ASP A 555 1.64 -31.37 -8.83
CA ASP A 555 1.08 -32.13 -9.96
C ASP A 555 -0.29 -32.76 -9.64
N SER A 556 -0.64 -32.87 -8.36
CA SER A 556 -1.98 -33.30 -7.92
C SER A 556 -3.08 -32.27 -8.19
N LEU A 557 -2.72 -31.00 -8.42
CA LEU A 557 -3.65 -29.94 -8.79
C LEU A 557 -4.15 -30.17 -10.22
N LYS A 558 -5.43 -30.53 -10.32
CA LYS A 558 -6.15 -30.79 -11.57
C LYS A 558 -7.45 -30.00 -11.56
N LEU A 559 -7.35 -28.72 -11.86
CA LEU A 559 -8.44 -27.76 -11.73
C LEU A 559 -8.75 -27.14 -13.10
N PRO A 560 -9.80 -27.63 -13.79
CA PRO A 560 -10.02 -27.31 -15.21
C PRO A 560 -10.35 -25.84 -15.49
N ASN A 561 -10.92 -25.14 -14.50
CA ASN A 561 -11.39 -23.76 -14.62
C ASN A 561 -10.65 -22.79 -13.68
N LEU A 562 -9.50 -23.21 -13.12
CA LEU A 562 -8.70 -22.33 -12.27
C LEU A 562 -8.11 -21.21 -13.14
N GLU A 563 -8.34 -19.96 -12.73
CA GLU A 563 -7.92 -18.75 -13.44
C GLU A 563 -6.69 -18.12 -12.75
N MET A 564 -6.67 -18.11 -11.42
CA MET A 564 -5.61 -17.53 -10.60
C MET A 564 -5.08 -18.53 -9.58
N LEU A 565 -3.75 -18.68 -9.55
CA LEU A 565 -3.06 -19.55 -8.61
C LEU A 565 -1.84 -18.87 -8.00
N THR A 566 -1.77 -18.91 -6.68
CA THR A 566 -0.65 -18.39 -5.90
C THR A 566 -0.02 -19.51 -5.07
N LEU A 567 1.29 -19.70 -5.24
CA LEU A 567 2.10 -20.77 -4.69
C LEU A 567 3.43 -20.23 -4.16
N GLU A 568 3.41 -19.26 -3.25
CA GLU A 568 4.64 -18.68 -2.72
C GLU A 568 5.21 -19.50 -1.56
N LYS A 569 6.54 -19.65 -1.49
CA LYS A 569 7.23 -20.36 -0.40
C LYS A 569 6.75 -21.80 -0.17
N VAL A 570 6.37 -22.51 -1.24
CA VAL A 570 5.91 -23.91 -1.20
C VAL A 570 7.01 -24.92 -1.59
N ASP A 571 8.24 -24.45 -1.73
CA ASP A 571 9.41 -25.24 -2.17
C ASP A 571 9.26 -25.83 -3.60
N LEU A 572 8.54 -25.11 -4.48
CA LEU A 572 8.30 -25.51 -5.87
C LEU A 572 9.59 -25.54 -6.70
N LYS A 573 9.76 -26.59 -7.52
CA LYS A 573 10.97 -26.81 -8.34
C LYS A 573 10.71 -26.90 -9.85
N SER A 574 9.46 -27.11 -10.26
CA SER A 574 9.04 -27.22 -11.66
C SER A 574 7.66 -26.57 -11.85
N LEU A 575 7.39 -26.11 -13.07
CA LEU A 575 6.10 -25.61 -13.52
C LEU A 575 5.29 -26.67 -14.30
N ASP A 576 5.74 -27.92 -14.36
CA ASP A 576 5.07 -29.00 -15.11
C ASP A 576 3.58 -29.20 -14.76
N PHE A 577 3.19 -28.87 -13.52
CA PHE A 577 1.82 -29.02 -13.03
C PHE A 577 0.81 -28.15 -13.78
N ILE A 578 1.24 -27.05 -14.40
CA ILE A 578 0.31 -26.11 -15.05
C ILE A 578 -0.47 -26.76 -16.20
N LYS A 579 0.09 -27.81 -16.83
CA LYS A 579 -0.58 -28.57 -17.90
C LYS A 579 -1.89 -29.20 -17.43
N ASN A 580 -2.00 -29.45 -16.13
CA ASN A 580 -3.18 -29.99 -15.48
C ASN A 580 -4.20 -28.90 -15.10
N ASN A 581 -3.88 -27.62 -15.32
CA ASN A 581 -4.67 -26.45 -14.93
C ASN A 581 -4.82 -25.49 -16.13
N PRO A 582 -5.44 -25.95 -17.24
CA PRO A 582 -5.33 -25.32 -18.56
C PRO A 582 -5.98 -23.94 -18.70
N SER A 583 -6.75 -23.51 -17.71
CA SER A 583 -7.45 -22.22 -17.70
C SER A 583 -6.67 -21.08 -17.04
N LEU A 584 -5.48 -21.35 -16.48
CA LEU A 584 -4.71 -20.35 -15.74
C LEU A 584 -4.40 -19.13 -16.61
N THR A 585 -4.77 -17.96 -16.11
CA THR A 585 -4.42 -16.65 -16.68
C THR A 585 -3.36 -15.95 -15.85
N GLU A 586 -3.35 -16.20 -14.54
CA GLU A 586 -2.42 -15.60 -13.59
C GLU A 586 -1.78 -16.66 -12.70
N LEU A 587 -0.44 -16.63 -12.65
CA LEU A 587 0.35 -17.55 -11.85
C LEU A 587 1.41 -16.78 -11.06
N THR A 588 1.38 -16.94 -9.74
CA THR A 588 2.41 -16.45 -8.83
C THR A 588 3.12 -17.63 -8.17
N VAL A 589 4.42 -17.74 -8.45
CA VAL A 589 5.33 -18.78 -7.95
C VAL A 589 6.60 -18.14 -7.36
N SER A 590 6.46 -16.92 -6.85
CA SER A 590 7.52 -16.18 -6.18
C SER A 590 8.05 -16.95 -4.96
N HIS A 591 9.30 -16.68 -4.57
CA HIS A 591 9.92 -17.28 -3.37
C HIS A 591 9.95 -18.82 -3.36
N ASN A 592 10.36 -19.43 -4.47
CA ASN A 592 10.48 -20.88 -4.62
C ASN A 592 11.91 -21.30 -5.02
N GLN A 593 12.06 -22.49 -5.59
CA GLN A 593 13.33 -23.11 -5.96
C GLN A 593 13.38 -23.41 -7.47
N LEU A 594 12.66 -22.64 -8.29
CA LEU A 594 12.65 -22.79 -9.75
C LEU A 594 14.02 -22.41 -10.31
N LYS A 595 14.56 -23.22 -11.22
CA LYS A 595 15.82 -22.94 -11.94
C LYS A 595 15.63 -22.49 -13.39
N GLN A 596 14.44 -22.76 -13.92
CA GLN A 596 14.00 -22.48 -15.27
C GLN A 596 12.48 -22.36 -15.28
N LEU A 597 11.93 -21.86 -16.40
CA LEU A 597 10.50 -21.67 -16.60
C LEU A 597 9.85 -22.72 -17.51
N ASP A 598 10.58 -23.78 -17.87
CA ASP A 598 10.09 -24.86 -18.71
C ASP A 598 8.72 -25.39 -18.26
N GLY A 599 7.87 -25.74 -19.22
CA GLY A 599 6.51 -26.23 -19.02
C GLY A 599 5.42 -25.20 -19.33
N ILE A 600 5.78 -23.90 -19.46
CA ILE A 600 4.84 -22.80 -19.77
C ILE A 600 4.52 -22.62 -21.26
N GLU A 601 5.29 -23.24 -22.15
CA GLU A 601 5.29 -23.00 -23.59
C GLU A 601 3.93 -23.37 -24.21
N GLY A 602 3.34 -24.47 -23.73
CA GLY A 602 2.03 -24.95 -24.17
C GLY A 602 0.84 -24.20 -23.56
N HIS A 603 1.06 -23.30 -22.58
CA HIS A 603 -0.03 -22.70 -21.81
C HIS A 603 -0.63 -21.48 -22.52
N LYS A 604 -1.67 -21.70 -23.33
CA LYS A 604 -2.25 -20.70 -24.26
C LYS A 604 -3.03 -19.55 -23.60
N ARG A 605 -3.31 -19.64 -22.30
CA ARG A 605 -4.11 -18.66 -21.56
C ARG A 605 -3.30 -17.86 -20.55
N LEU A 606 -2.05 -18.23 -20.28
CA LEU A 606 -1.27 -17.59 -19.23
C LEU A 606 -0.88 -16.18 -19.68
N VAL A 607 -1.31 -15.16 -18.95
CA VAL A 607 -1.08 -13.74 -19.27
C VAL A 607 -0.04 -13.14 -18.34
N ASN A 608 -0.14 -13.46 -17.04
CA ASN A 608 0.68 -12.90 -15.98
C ASN A 608 1.45 -14.01 -15.25
N LEU A 609 2.78 -13.92 -15.23
CA LEU A 609 3.65 -14.83 -14.47
C LEU A 609 4.57 -14.03 -13.55
N LYS A 610 4.44 -14.26 -12.26
CA LYS A 610 5.34 -13.75 -11.22
C LYS A 610 6.18 -14.91 -10.68
N ALA A 611 7.49 -14.85 -10.89
CA ALA A 611 8.47 -15.87 -10.51
C ALA A 611 9.70 -15.23 -9.85
N GLU A 612 9.50 -14.14 -9.12
CA GLU A 612 10.59 -13.44 -8.44
C GLU A 612 11.14 -14.26 -7.26
N SER A 613 12.37 -13.97 -6.82
CA SER A 613 12.98 -14.66 -5.67
C SER A 613 13.03 -16.19 -5.86
N ASN A 614 13.53 -16.63 -7.02
CA ASN A 614 13.77 -18.03 -7.35
C ASN A 614 15.27 -18.27 -7.58
N GLN A 615 15.62 -19.35 -8.28
CA GLN A 615 17.00 -19.70 -8.67
C GLN A 615 17.14 -19.72 -10.20
N LEU A 616 16.36 -18.91 -10.92
CA LEU A 616 16.32 -18.93 -12.38
C LEU A 616 17.68 -18.51 -12.94
N GLN A 617 18.26 -19.35 -13.78
CA GLN A 617 19.54 -19.08 -14.45
C GLN A 617 19.36 -18.65 -15.91
N THR A 618 18.18 -18.89 -16.46
CA THR A 618 17.79 -18.49 -17.82
C THR A 618 16.27 -18.32 -17.88
N ILE A 619 15.83 -17.47 -18.80
CA ILE A 619 14.42 -17.35 -19.22
C ILE A 619 14.16 -18.04 -20.57
N LYS A 620 15.17 -18.65 -21.17
CA LYS A 620 15.04 -19.39 -22.42
C LYS A 620 14.10 -20.57 -22.25
N LEU A 621 13.24 -20.77 -23.23
CA LEU A 621 12.29 -21.87 -23.26
C LEU A 621 12.67 -22.88 -24.36
N PRO A 622 12.33 -24.17 -24.20
CA PRO A 622 12.46 -25.17 -25.26
C PRO A 622 11.58 -24.85 -26.48
N HIS A 623 10.42 -24.20 -26.27
CA HIS A 623 9.49 -23.79 -27.32
C HIS A 623 8.91 -22.39 -27.06
N LYS A 624 8.32 -21.79 -28.08
CA LYS A 624 7.74 -20.44 -27.98
C LYS A 624 6.51 -20.42 -27.09
N GLN A 625 6.36 -19.35 -26.32
CA GLN A 625 5.20 -19.03 -25.49
C GLN A 625 4.39 -17.92 -26.19
N GLU A 626 3.08 -18.12 -26.38
CA GLU A 626 2.25 -17.29 -27.28
C GLU A 626 1.24 -16.35 -26.59
N SER A 627 1.16 -16.34 -25.26
CA SER A 627 0.09 -15.61 -24.53
C SER A 627 0.57 -14.68 -23.42
N LEU A 628 1.76 -14.91 -22.88
CA LEU A 628 2.29 -14.20 -21.72
C LEU A 628 2.61 -12.75 -22.11
N LYS A 629 2.07 -11.81 -21.32
CA LYS A 629 2.25 -10.36 -21.50
C LYS A 629 3.10 -9.75 -20.40
N TYR A 630 3.04 -10.31 -19.20
CA TYR A 630 3.78 -9.83 -18.04
C TYR A 630 4.61 -10.96 -17.44
N LEU A 631 5.91 -10.72 -17.30
CA LEU A 631 6.85 -11.62 -16.65
C LEU A 631 7.68 -10.86 -15.60
N ASN A 632 7.58 -11.29 -14.35
CA ASN A 632 8.49 -10.85 -13.28
C ASN A 632 9.42 -12.02 -12.89
N VAL A 633 10.71 -11.83 -13.13
CA VAL A 633 11.82 -12.74 -12.80
C VAL A 633 12.89 -12.00 -11.99
N SER A 634 12.51 -10.95 -11.26
CA SER A 634 13.41 -10.22 -10.38
C SER A 634 13.96 -11.11 -9.26
N LYS A 635 15.09 -10.75 -8.65
CA LYS A 635 15.71 -11.51 -7.54
C LYS A 635 16.00 -12.97 -7.93
N ASN A 636 16.70 -13.17 -9.04
CA ASN A 636 17.08 -14.49 -9.56
C ASN A 636 18.60 -14.54 -9.88
N GLU A 637 19.04 -15.53 -10.65
CA GLU A 637 20.45 -15.73 -11.00
C GLU A 637 20.74 -15.52 -12.51
N LEU A 638 19.90 -14.75 -13.21
CA LEU A 638 20.03 -14.51 -14.64
C LEU A 638 21.33 -13.76 -14.95
N LYS A 639 22.08 -14.21 -15.98
CA LYS A 639 23.33 -13.55 -16.43
C LYS A 639 23.17 -12.75 -17.72
N ASP A 640 22.13 -13.07 -18.48
CA ASP A 640 21.73 -12.41 -19.70
C ASP A 640 20.20 -12.57 -19.86
N LEU A 641 19.64 -11.91 -20.87
CA LEU A 641 18.22 -12.01 -21.24
C LEU A 641 18.02 -12.83 -22.52
N GLU A 642 18.98 -13.70 -22.88
CA GLU A 642 18.79 -14.61 -24.00
C GLU A 642 17.59 -15.52 -23.73
N GLY A 643 16.75 -15.71 -24.75
CA GLY A 643 15.46 -16.38 -24.61
C GLY A 643 14.27 -15.44 -24.44
N VAL A 644 14.46 -14.13 -24.27
CA VAL A 644 13.33 -13.17 -24.24
C VAL A 644 12.46 -13.21 -25.52
N ASN A 645 13.06 -13.55 -26.66
CA ASN A 645 12.33 -13.75 -27.93
C ASN A 645 11.55 -15.07 -27.98
N ASP A 646 11.61 -15.91 -26.95
CA ASP A 646 10.75 -17.08 -26.82
C ASP A 646 9.31 -16.71 -26.43
N TYR A 647 9.11 -15.50 -25.89
CA TYR A 647 7.82 -14.98 -25.47
C TYR A 647 7.23 -14.03 -26.52
N GLN A 648 6.29 -14.52 -27.31
CA GLN A 648 5.83 -13.80 -28.51
C GLN A 648 4.94 -12.59 -28.24
N LYS A 649 4.38 -12.46 -27.03
CA LYS A 649 3.48 -11.34 -26.65
C LYS A 649 3.94 -10.60 -25.41
N LEU A 650 5.20 -10.79 -24.99
CA LEU A 650 5.69 -10.20 -23.76
C LEU A 650 5.81 -8.68 -23.91
N GLU A 651 5.01 -7.95 -23.14
CA GLU A 651 4.94 -6.48 -23.13
C GLU A 651 5.78 -5.92 -21.97
N THR A 652 5.71 -6.57 -20.80
CA THR A 652 6.42 -6.15 -19.58
C THR A 652 7.36 -7.25 -19.08
N LEU A 653 8.64 -6.90 -18.91
CA LEU A 653 9.65 -7.76 -18.30
C LEU A 653 10.29 -7.06 -17.10
N ARG A 654 10.14 -7.65 -15.91
CA ARG A 654 10.89 -7.25 -14.72
C ARG A 654 11.96 -8.29 -14.42
N ALA A 655 13.22 -7.87 -14.42
CA ALA A 655 14.41 -8.67 -14.19
C ALA A 655 15.39 -7.94 -13.24
N ALA A 656 14.84 -7.11 -12.34
CA ALA A 656 15.63 -6.37 -11.35
C ALA A 656 16.34 -7.33 -10.38
N THR A 657 17.45 -6.90 -9.77
CA THR A 657 18.19 -7.70 -8.78
C THR A 657 18.55 -9.09 -9.33
N ASN A 658 19.33 -9.11 -10.41
CA ASN A 658 19.83 -10.34 -11.04
C ASN A 658 21.37 -10.28 -11.14
N LYS A 659 21.97 -11.12 -11.98
CA LYS A 659 23.42 -11.15 -12.25
C LYS A 659 23.72 -10.74 -13.69
N LEU A 660 22.86 -9.94 -14.32
CA LEU A 660 22.99 -9.56 -15.73
C LEU A 660 24.30 -8.79 -15.95
N THR A 661 25.10 -9.19 -16.94
CA THR A 661 26.38 -8.52 -17.26
C THR A 661 26.35 -7.78 -18.60
N SER A 662 25.28 -7.93 -19.38
CA SER A 662 25.06 -7.19 -20.62
C SER A 662 23.58 -7.24 -21.00
N LEU A 663 23.13 -6.24 -21.75
CA LEU A 663 21.79 -6.23 -22.38
C LEU A 663 21.83 -6.55 -23.87
N LYS A 664 23.01 -6.87 -24.41
CA LYS A 664 23.15 -7.28 -25.81
C LYS A 664 22.48 -8.63 -26.04
N LEU A 665 21.69 -8.71 -27.09
CA LEU A 665 21.04 -9.92 -27.58
C LEU A 665 21.59 -10.30 -28.95
N LYS A 666 21.54 -11.58 -29.27
CA LYS A 666 21.80 -12.05 -30.65
C LYS A 666 20.79 -11.51 -31.65
N GLU A 667 19.54 -11.40 -31.23
CA GLU A 667 18.43 -10.87 -32.00
C GLU A 667 17.66 -9.87 -31.14
N ALA A 668 17.44 -8.66 -31.65
CA ALA A 668 16.71 -7.62 -30.92
C ALA A 668 15.27 -8.06 -30.62
N ASN A 669 14.79 -7.75 -29.41
CA ASN A 669 13.42 -7.98 -29.00
C ASN A 669 12.53 -6.78 -29.35
N HIS A 670 11.48 -7.03 -30.12
CA HIS A 670 10.56 -5.99 -30.59
C HIS A 670 9.22 -5.94 -29.83
N GLN A 671 9.03 -6.79 -28.81
CA GLN A 671 7.75 -6.92 -28.11
C GLN A 671 7.73 -6.19 -26.77
N VAL A 672 8.83 -6.25 -26.00
CA VAL A 672 8.91 -5.65 -24.68
C VAL A 672 8.86 -4.13 -24.80
N THR A 673 7.87 -3.51 -24.17
CA THR A 673 7.67 -2.07 -24.08
C THR A 673 8.06 -1.51 -22.71
N SER A 674 8.03 -2.35 -21.67
CA SER A 674 8.38 -2.01 -20.30
C SER A 674 9.46 -2.95 -19.77
N LEU A 675 10.64 -2.41 -19.46
CA LEU A 675 11.81 -3.21 -19.07
C LEU A 675 12.47 -2.70 -17.79
N ASP A 676 12.39 -3.50 -16.73
CA ASP A 676 13.10 -3.22 -15.47
C ASP A 676 14.28 -4.19 -15.32
N VAL A 677 15.49 -3.66 -15.41
CA VAL A 677 16.78 -4.35 -15.25
C VAL A 677 17.63 -3.66 -14.18
N SER A 678 16.98 -2.97 -13.25
CA SER A 678 17.64 -2.31 -12.12
C SER A 678 18.42 -3.30 -11.25
N ASP A 679 19.40 -2.80 -10.50
CA ASP A 679 20.21 -3.59 -9.57
C ASP A 679 20.80 -4.87 -10.21
N ASN A 680 21.61 -4.68 -11.25
CA ASN A 680 22.32 -5.76 -11.95
C ASN A 680 23.81 -5.43 -12.06
N ASN A 681 24.58 -6.25 -12.79
CA ASN A 681 26.01 -6.05 -13.02
C ASN A 681 26.31 -5.53 -14.44
N ILE A 682 25.38 -4.77 -15.03
CA ILE A 682 25.53 -4.24 -16.39
C ILE A 682 26.52 -3.06 -16.33
N PRO A 683 27.59 -3.06 -17.15
CA PRO A 683 28.57 -1.97 -17.14
C PRO A 683 27.93 -0.61 -17.42
N LEU A 684 28.36 0.44 -16.73
CA LEU A 684 27.81 1.79 -16.91
C LEU A 684 27.99 2.31 -18.34
N GLU A 685 29.05 1.86 -19.02
CA GLU A 685 29.30 2.11 -20.44
C GLU A 685 28.16 1.62 -21.36
N GLU A 686 27.52 0.48 -21.05
CA GLU A 686 26.36 -0.01 -21.83
C GLU A 686 25.08 0.81 -21.53
N LEU A 687 25.05 1.47 -20.37
CA LEU A 687 23.91 2.25 -19.91
C LEU A 687 24.05 3.76 -20.18
N LYS A 688 25.09 4.17 -20.92
CA LYS A 688 25.27 5.55 -21.34
C LYS A 688 24.09 6.02 -22.18
N GLN A 689 23.53 7.14 -21.75
CA GLN A 689 22.47 7.84 -22.48
C GLN A 689 23.12 8.84 -23.46
N PRO A 690 22.58 8.98 -24.68
CA PRO A 690 23.09 9.97 -25.65
C PRO A 690 22.82 11.42 -25.22
N GLN A 691 21.83 11.63 -24.36
CA GLN A 691 21.44 12.91 -23.76
C GLN A 691 20.63 12.62 -22.49
N GLU A 692 20.46 13.61 -21.63
CA GLU A 692 19.72 13.49 -20.37
C GLU A 692 18.29 12.97 -20.61
N ASN A 693 17.84 12.01 -19.80
CA ASN A 693 16.54 11.34 -19.89
C ASN A 693 16.29 10.52 -21.18
N ALA A 694 17.33 10.24 -21.98
CA ALA A 694 17.19 9.36 -23.13
C ALA A 694 17.38 7.87 -22.76
N ILE A 695 16.72 7.00 -23.51
CA ILE A 695 16.90 5.55 -23.38
C ILE A 695 18.37 5.19 -23.69
N PRO A 696 19.05 4.39 -22.85
CA PRO A 696 20.40 3.94 -23.12
C PRO A 696 20.56 3.28 -24.49
N ILE A 697 21.68 3.56 -25.18
CA ILE A 697 21.91 3.14 -26.57
C ILE A 697 21.77 1.61 -26.73
N VAL A 698 22.30 0.84 -25.78
CA VAL A 698 22.23 -0.63 -25.83
C VAL A 698 20.79 -1.12 -25.68
N ILE A 699 19.97 -0.47 -24.85
CA ILE A 699 18.54 -0.78 -24.73
C ILE A 699 17.83 -0.42 -26.04
N ALA A 700 18.08 0.76 -26.61
CA ALA A 700 17.45 1.16 -27.87
C ALA A 700 17.80 0.22 -29.05
N GLN A 701 18.99 -0.38 -29.05
CA GLN A 701 19.43 -1.33 -30.07
C GLN A 701 18.84 -2.74 -29.89
N ASN A 702 18.77 -3.23 -28.66
CA ASN A 702 18.38 -4.61 -28.37
C ASN A 702 16.90 -4.76 -27.98
N PHE A 703 16.28 -3.68 -27.53
CA PHE A 703 14.88 -3.59 -27.12
C PHE A 703 14.23 -2.31 -27.69
N PRO A 704 14.18 -2.14 -29.03
CA PRO A 704 13.74 -0.91 -29.69
C PRO A 704 12.29 -0.46 -29.36
N SER A 705 11.47 -1.35 -28.82
CA SER A 705 10.09 -1.05 -28.41
C SER A 705 9.95 -0.53 -26.98
N VAL A 706 11.02 -0.57 -26.16
CA VAL A 706 10.99 -0.09 -24.77
C VAL A 706 10.72 1.41 -24.70
N ARG A 707 9.81 1.82 -23.83
CA ARG A 707 9.42 3.21 -23.58
C ARG A 707 9.44 3.59 -22.11
N GLU A 708 9.39 2.61 -21.22
CA GLU A 708 9.34 2.77 -19.77
C GLU A 708 10.11 1.64 -19.09
N GLY A 709 10.44 1.84 -17.81
CA GLY A 709 11.19 0.88 -17.00
C GLY A 709 12.37 1.52 -16.27
N SER A 710 13.27 0.70 -15.75
CA SER A 710 14.42 1.14 -14.95
C SER A 710 15.67 0.35 -15.28
N ALA A 711 16.81 1.03 -15.29
CA ALA A 711 18.15 0.42 -15.31
C ALA A 711 19.04 1.01 -14.20
N ALA A 712 18.42 1.53 -13.14
CA ALA A 712 19.11 2.09 -11.98
C ALA A 712 20.00 1.04 -11.27
N ASP A 713 20.95 1.50 -10.46
CA ASP A 713 21.78 0.67 -9.59
C ASP A 713 22.56 -0.45 -10.28
N ASN A 714 22.89 -0.22 -11.55
CA ASN A 714 23.78 -1.04 -12.33
C ASN A 714 25.25 -0.61 -12.19
N GLY A 715 26.13 -1.50 -12.63
CA GLY A 715 27.57 -1.31 -12.66
C GLY A 715 28.27 -2.64 -12.41
N THR A 716 29.45 -2.80 -12.98
CA THR A 716 30.38 -3.87 -12.61
C THR A 716 30.70 -3.81 -11.11
N ALA A 717 31.24 -4.90 -10.56
CA ALA A 717 31.65 -4.93 -9.16
C ALA A 717 32.63 -3.79 -8.81
N GLU A 718 33.52 -3.44 -9.74
CA GLU A 718 34.48 -2.34 -9.60
C GLU A 718 33.79 -0.96 -9.64
N GLU A 719 32.85 -0.75 -10.57
CA GLU A 719 32.08 0.50 -10.66
C GLU A 719 31.20 0.73 -9.43
N LYS A 720 30.54 -0.33 -8.93
CA LYS A 720 29.74 -0.26 -7.69
C LYS A 720 30.61 0.02 -6.47
N ALA A 721 31.77 -0.65 -6.36
CA ALA A 721 32.72 -0.41 -5.27
C ALA A 721 33.25 1.03 -5.27
N LYS A 722 33.60 1.56 -6.46
CA LYS A 722 34.05 2.95 -6.60
C LYS A 722 32.94 3.94 -6.22
N ARG A 723 31.70 3.70 -6.65
CA ARG A 723 30.58 4.58 -6.31
C ARG A 723 30.32 4.59 -4.79
N ALA A 724 30.50 3.47 -4.11
CA ALA A 724 30.40 3.40 -2.66
C ALA A 724 31.53 4.17 -1.96
N THR A 725 32.78 4.05 -2.42
CA THR A 725 33.90 4.83 -1.85
C THR A 725 33.76 6.33 -2.10
N ASP A 726 33.29 6.72 -3.30
CA ASP A 726 33.10 8.13 -3.65
C ASP A 726 31.99 8.75 -2.78
N ALA A 727 30.92 8.00 -2.49
CA ALA A 727 29.86 8.42 -1.56
C ALA A 727 30.36 8.56 -0.12
N GLU A 728 31.21 7.64 0.35
CA GLU A 728 31.86 7.75 1.67
C GLU A 728 32.80 8.96 1.74
N SER A 729 33.57 9.25 0.69
CA SER A 729 34.44 10.44 0.66
C SER A 729 33.67 11.77 0.62
N ALA A 730 32.56 11.84 -0.12
CA ALA A 730 31.72 13.04 -0.16
C ALA A 730 31.09 13.33 1.22
N SER A 731 30.75 12.28 1.98
CA SER A 731 30.27 12.42 3.36
C SER A 731 31.36 12.85 4.36
N HIS A 732 32.64 12.59 4.05
CA HIS A 732 33.77 13.00 4.88
C HIS A 732 34.24 14.45 4.57
N GLU A 733 34.19 14.90 3.32
CA GLU A 733 34.49 16.29 2.95
C GLU A 733 33.44 17.28 3.49
N GLU A 734 32.16 16.87 3.62
CA GLU A 734 31.13 17.70 4.29
C GLU A 734 31.37 17.85 5.81
N LEU A 735 32.13 16.94 6.44
CA LEU A 735 32.49 17.06 7.87
C LEU A 735 33.75 17.91 8.07
N GLU A 736 34.74 17.84 7.17
CA GLU A 736 35.96 18.67 7.26
C GLU A 736 35.73 20.15 6.89
N HIS A 737 34.66 20.50 6.16
CA HIS A 737 34.26 21.89 5.94
C HIS A 737 33.48 22.55 7.10
N SER A 738 33.33 21.85 8.24
CA SER A 738 32.67 22.41 9.44
C SER A 738 33.62 22.81 10.59
N GLU A 739 34.93 22.61 10.45
CA GLU A 739 35.91 22.89 11.52
C GLU A 739 36.84 24.10 11.29
N ASP A 740 36.73 24.82 10.17
CA ASP A 740 37.67 25.92 9.83
C ASP A 740 37.15 27.35 10.09
N ASP A 741 36.08 27.54 10.87
CA ASP A 741 35.49 28.87 11.13
C ASP A 741 35.46 29.28 12.61
N HIS A 742 36.48 28.88 13.38
CA HIS A 742 36.70 29.40 14.73
C HIS A 742 38.14 29.83 14.95
N HIS A 743 38.48 31.08 14.58
CA HIS A 743 39.39 31.94 15.36
C HIS A 743 39.42 33.38 14.82
N ASN A 744 38.57 34.25 15.37
CA ASN A 744 39.01 35.57 15.86
C ASN A 744 37.86 36.30 16.57
N HIS A 745 37.95 36.48 17.89
CA HIS A 745 37.64 37.74 18.55
C HIS A 745 38.08 37.69 20.02
N GLU A 746 39.16 38.42 20.30
CA GLU A 746 39.55 38.84 21.64
C GLU A 746 38.45 39.71 22.26
N HIS A 747 37.97 39.33 23.45
CA HIS A 747 37.20 40.20 24.34
C HIS A 747 38.14 40.82 25.38
N HIS A 748 38.33 42.13 25.29
CA HIS A 748 38.73 42.97 26.41
C HIS A 748 37.57 43.08 27.40
N HIS A 749 37.78 42.73 28.68
CA HIS A 749 37.46 43.60 29.81
C HIS A 749 38.03 43.07 31.16
N HIS A 750 38.98 43.86 31.67
CA HIS A 750 39.30 44.26 33.05
C HIS A 750 39.08 43.34 34.27
N ASP A 751 40.22 43.16 34.95
CA ASP A 751 40.52 43.36 36.38
C ASP A 751 39.71 42.61 37.44
N GLU A 752 40.39 41.76 38.22
CA GLU A 752 40.98 42.22 39.49
C GLU A 752 41.96 41.16 40.04
N ASP A 753 43.19 41.62 40.24
CA ASP A 753 44.07 41.41 41.38
C ASP A 753 44.13 40.06 42.13
N GLU A 754 45.35 39.52 41.99
CA GLU A 754 46.26 39.16 43.08
C GLU A 754 46.11 37.86 43.88
N HIS A 755 47.21 37.12 43.75
CA HIS A 755 47.95 36.40 44.79
C HIS A 755 47.52 34.99 45.19
N ASP A 756 48.23 34.07 44.52
CA ASP A 756 49.28 33.23 45.09
C ASP A 756 48.99 31.79 45.54
N HIS A 757 49.94 30.96 45.08
CA HIS A 757 50.43 29.69 45.60
C HIS A 757 49.64 28.38 45.41
N ASP A 758 50.28 27.54 44.58
CA ASP A 758 50.58 26.10 44.79
C ASP A 758 49.42 25.15 45.18
N HIS A 759 48.91 24.41 44.19
CA HIS A 759 49.34 23.02 43.93
C HIS A 759 48.59 22.36 42.77
#